data_AF-A0A1D2IBG3-F1
#
_entry.id   AF-A0A1D2IBG3-F1
#
_cell.length_a   1.000
_cell.length_b   1.000
_cell.length_c   1.000
_cell.angle_alpha   90.00
_cell.angle_beta   90.00
_cell.angle_gamma   90.00
#
_symmetry.space_group_name_H-M   'P 1'
#
loop_
_entity.id
_entity.type
_entity.pdbx_description
1 polymer ?
#
loop_
_entity_poly.entity_id
_entity_poly.type
_entity_poly.pdbx_seq_one_letter_code
_entity_poly.pdbx_strand_id
1 'polypeptide(L)'
;MADEAQHLTADKPESGSAAAAKPVPSTPHAKNDPRGPVQHAQAAAAEKPEQPRPKPSPTPGSARAGGPPSPDRSAPAVRPNSGQPSRSGSSNRVRARLARLGVQRANPYNPVLEPLLRIVRGNDPKIENSTLRQIESAYQVAERWHRGQKRKSGDPYITHPLAVTTILAELGMDPATLMAGLLHDTVEDTEYGLEQLRRDFGDTVALLVDGVTKLDKVKFGEAAQAETVRKMVVAMAKDPRVLVIKLADRLHNMRTMRYLKRDKQEKKARETLEIYAPLAHRLGMNTIKWELEDLAFAILYPKMYDEIVRLVAERAPKRDEYLAIVTDEVQQDLRAARIKATVTGRPKHYYSVYQKMIVRGRDFAEIYDLVGIRVLVDTVRDCYAALGTVHARWNPVPGRFKDYIAMPKFNMYQSLHTTVIGPGGKPVELQIRTFDMHRRAEYGIAAHWKYKQEAVAGASKVRTDVAPGRSGKADKESAAVNDMAWLRQLLDWQKETEDPGEFLESLRFDLSRNEVFVFTPKGDVIALPAGATPVDFAYAVHTEVGHRTIGARVNGRLVPLESTLDNGDLVEVFTSKAAGAGPSRDWLGFVKSPRARNKIRAWFSKERRDEAIEQGKDAIVRAMRKQNLPIQRILTGDSLVTLAHEMRYSDISALYAAIGEGHVAAQNIVQKLVQALGGEEAATEETDESVPPARGRGRKRRSNADPGVVVKGVDDVWVKLARCCTPVPGDPIIGFVTRGSGVSVHRNDCVNIDSLSREPERILEVEWAPSQSSVFLVAIQVEALDRSRLLSDVTRVLSDQHVNILSAAVQTSRDRVAISRFTFEMGDPKHLGHVLKAVRGVEGVYDVYRVTSARNRT
;
A
#
# COMPACT_ATOMS: atom_id res chain seq x y z
N MET A 1 13.59 -59.35 -22.80
CA MET A 1 14.86 -59.51 -23.53
C MET A 1 15.75 -58.34 -23.17
N ALA A 2 17.00 -58.66 -22.88
CA ALA A 2 18.01 -57.82 -22.26
C ALA A 2 18.71 -56.87 -23.27
N ASP A 3 19.73 -56.19 -22.74
CA ASP A 3 20.84 -55.46 -23.39
C ASP A 3 20.61 -53.96 -23.65
N GLU A 4 21.24 -53.08 -22.86
CA GLU A 4 22.68 -52.68 -22.81
C GLU A 4 22.89 -51.43 -23.67
N ALA A 5 23.08 -50.25 -23.05
CA ALA A 5 24.35 -49.68 -22.63
C ALA A 5 25.15 -49.05 -23.79
N GLN A 6 25.34 -47.72 -23.74
CA GLN A 6 26.62 -47.07 -24.04
C GLN A 6 26.62 -45.58 -23.62
N HIS A 7 27.62 -45.26 -22.79
CA HIS A 7 28.13 -43.92 -22.45
C HIS A 7 28.95 -43.33 -23.61
N LEU A 8 29.11 -42.00 -23.65
CA LEU A 8 30.39 -41.25 -23.87
C LEU A 8 30.11 -39.73 -23.89
N THR A 9 30.52 -39.03 -22.82
CA THR A 9 31.55 -37.96 -22.76
C THR A 9 31.23 -36.65 -23.49
N ALA A 10 31.07 -35.58 -22.72
CA ALA A 10 30.99 -34.20 -23.21
C ALA A 10 32.37 -33.54 -23.12
N ASP A 11 32.93 -33.22 -24.29
CA ASP A 11 34.06 -32.32 -24.47
C ASP A 11 33.62 -30.86 -24.38
N LYS A 12 34.50 -30.06 -23.78
CA LYS A 12 34.50 -28.60 -23.81
C LYS A 12 34.87 -28.15 -25.23
N PRO A 13 34.40 -26.98 -25.70
CA PRO A 13 35.43 -26.01 -26.10
C PRO A 13 35.13 -24.54 -25.77
N GLU A 14 36.18 -23.78 -26.04
CA GLU A 14 36.64 -22.48 -25.61
C GLU A 14 35.88 -21.23 -26.09
N SER A 15 36.27 -20.16 -25.39
CA SER A 15 36.13 -18.72 -25.60
C SER A 15 36.19 -18.20 -27.04
N GLY A 16 35.24 -17.29 -27.35
CA GLY A 16 35.33 -16.33 -28.45
C GLY A 16 35.19 -14.88 -27.93
N SER A 17 36.25 -14.10 -28.13
CA SER A 17 36.38 -12.66 -27.86
C SER A 17 35.56 -11.81 -28.85
N ALA A 18 34.84 -10.80 -28.36
CA ALA A 18 34.26 -9.75 -29.21
C ALA A 18 34.27 -8.36 -28.53
N ALA A 19 35.24 -7.57 -28.97
CA ALA A 19 35.25 -6.13 -29.25
C ALA A 19 34.58 -5.13 -28.27
N ALA A 20 35.45 -4.35 -27.64
CA ALA A 20 35.16 -3.12 -26.90
C ALA A 20 34.72 -1.96 -27.83
N ALA A 21 33.61 -1.29 -27.48
CA ALA A 21 33.19 -0.03 -28.08
C ALA A 21 33.75 1.16 -27.27
N LYS A 22 34.48 2.05 -27.95
CA LYS A 22 35.02 3.32 -27.42
C LYS A 22 33.91 4.38 -27.28
N PRO A 23 33.98 5.30 -26.30
CA PRO A 23 33.13 6.47 -26.23
C PRO A 23 33.66 7.62 -27.12
N VAL A 24 32.74 8.36 -27.75
CA VAL A 24 32.98 9.54 -28.61
C VAL A 24 33.15 10.80 -27.73
N PRO A 25 34.00 11.78 -28.12
CA PRO A 25 34.52 12.81 -27.21
C PRO A 25 33.62 14.05 -27.10
N SER A 26 33.64 14.64 -25.90
CA SER A 26 33.16 15.99 -25.61
C SER A 26 34.16 17.05 -26.08
N THR A 27 33.66 18.17 -26.60
CA THR A 27 34.43 19.39 -26.87
C THR A 27 33.85 20.60 -26.11
N PRO A 28 34.65 21.66 -25.87
CA PRO A 28 34.58 22.46 -24.64
C PRO A 28 34.24 23.96 -24.81
N HIS A 29 34.10 24.61 -23.64
CA HIS A 29 34.22 26.05 -23.33
C HIS A 29 33.07 27.02 -23.61
N ALA A 30 32.57 27.67 -22.56
CA ALA A 30 32.88 29.08 -22.30
C ALA A 30 32.64 29.47 -20.82
N LYS A 31 33.64 30.13 -20.24
CA LYS A 31 33.65 30.78 -18.92
C LYS A 31 32.79 32.05 -18.95
N ASN A 32 32.20 32.42 -17.80
CA ASN A 32 32.34 33.76 -17.19
C ASN A 32 31.53 33.86 -15.89
N ASP A 33 32.25 33.81 -14.78
CA ASP A 33 32.01 34.63 -13.57
C ASP A 33 32.98 35.85 -13.72
N PRO A 34 32.85 37.02 -13.04
CA PRO A 34 32.33 37.18 -11.68
C PRO A 34 31.55 38.48 -11.38
N ARG A 35 30.85 38.51 -10.22
CA ARG A 35 30.88 39.56 -9.16
C ARG A 35 29.60 39.48 -8.31
N GLY A 36 29.78 39.17 -7.01
CA GLY A 36 28.72 39.21 -5.97
C GLY A 36 28.34 40.64 -5.54
N PRO A 37 27.90 40.90 -4.28
CA PRO A 37 27.63 39.98 -3.17
C PRO A 37 26.29 40.23 -2.38
N VAL A 38 25.90 39.23 -1.57
CA VAL A 38 25.34 39.28 -0.19
C VAL A 38 24.18 40.25 0.14
N GLN A 39 23.05 39.73 0.69
CA GLN A 39 22.56 40.09 2.04
C GLN A 39 21.29 39.31 2.50
N HIS A 40 21.35 38.91 3.77
CA HIS A 40 20.27 38.38 4.62
C HIS A 40 19.26 39.46 5.03
N ALA A 41 18.00 39.06 5.32
CA ALA A 41 17.14 39.50 6.45
C ALA A 41 15.65 39.21 6.10
N GLN A 42 14.95 38.30 6.79
CA GLN A 42 14.21 38.47 8.06
C GLN A 42 12.86 39.23 7.98
N ALA A 43 11.80 38.48 8.28
CA ALA A 43 10.71 38.76 9.23
C ALA A 43 9.65 39.88 9.01
N ALA A 44 8.39 39.41 9.03
CA ALA A 44 7.25 39.84 9.86
C ALA A 44 6.23 40.92 9.40
N ALA A 45 5.01 40.74 9.97
CA ALA A 45 3.79 41.57 10.06
C ALA A 45 2.83 41.56 8.84
N ALA A 46 1.57 41.08 8.90
CA ALA A 46 0.40 41.32 9.78
C ALA A 46 -0.53 42.46 9.29
N GLU A 47 -1.84 42.19 9.34
CA GLU A 47 -3.03 43.07 9.24
C GLU A 47 -3.71 43.35 7.87
N LYS A 48 -4.74 42.52 7.54
CA LYS A 48 -6.22 42.78 7.48
C LYS A 48 -6.77 44.22 7.20
N PRO A 49 -8.07 44.39 6.87
CA PRO A 49 -8.78 44.19 5.60
C PRO A 49 -9.44 45.49 5.06
N GLU A 50 -9.78 45.56 3.77
CA GLU A 50 -10.52 46.71 3.21
C GLU A 50 -11.80 46.29 2.48
N GLN A 51 -12.87 47.06 2.73
CA GLN A 51 -14.22 46.94 2.18
C GLN A 51 -14.73 48.38 1.87
N PRO A 52 -15.84 48.59 1.14
CA PRO A 52 -15.83 49.11 -0.24
C PRO A 52 -16.61 50.43 -0.42
N ARG A 53 -16.58 51.01 -1.64
CA ARG A 53 -17.64 51.80 -2.36
C ARG A 53 -17.01 52.80 -3.37
N PRO A 54 -17.77 53.52 -4.24
CA PRO A 54 -18.95 53.17 -5.04
C PRO A 54 -18.88 53.67 -6.52
N LYS A 55 -19.92 53.40 -7.32
CA LYS A 55 -20.17 54.00 -8.67
C LYS A 55 -20.48 55.50 -8.61
N PRO A 56 -20.35 56.23 -9.73
CA PRO A 56 -21.55 56.81 -10.36
C PRO A 56 -21.54 56.88 -11.91
N SER A 57 -22.73 57.13 -12.46
CA SER A 57 -23.11 57.53 -13.84
C SER A 57 -23.52 59.03 -13.86
N PRO A 58 -24.05 59.70 -14.94
CA PRO A 58 -23.88 59.60 -16.41
C PRO A 58 -23.73 60.99 -17.18
N THR A 59 -23.61 60.92 -18.54
CA THR A 59 -24.03 61.89 -19.63
C THR A 59 -23.25 63.21 -19.91
N PRO A 60 -23.41 63.96 -21.06
CA PRO A 60 -23.99 63.70 -22.43
C PRO A 60 -23.27 64.38 -23.66
N GLY A 61 -23.77 64.14 -24.91
CA GLY A 61 -23.77 65.08 -26.09
C GLY A 61 -23.13 64.57 -27.42
N SER A 62 -23.86 64.25 -28.53
CA SER A 62 -24.50 65.07 -29.61
C SER A 62 -23.48 65.64 -30.67
N ALA A 63 -23.59 65.61 -32.03
CA ALA A 63 -24.71 65.56 -33.02
C ALA A 63 -24.22 65.15 -34.46
N ARG A 64 -25.07 64.49 -35.31
CA ARG A 64 -25.79 64.91 -36.57
C ARG A 64 -24.99 64.92 -37.91
N ALA A 65 -25.51 64.66 -39.13
CA ALA A 65 -26.83 64.42 -39.79
C ALA A 65 -26.57 63.85 -41.24
N GLY A 66 -27.49 63.34 -42.09
CA GLY A 66 -28.96 63.18 -42.09
C GLY A 66 -29.52 62.60 -43.43
N GLY A 67 -30.85 62.48 -43.54
CA GLY A 67 -31.66 62.67 -44.79
C GLY A 67 -32.37 61.46 -45.48
N PRO A 68 -33.65 61.54 -45.96
CA PRO A 68 -34.65 60.43 -46.09
C PRO A 68 -35.38 60.36 -47.49
N PRO A 69 -36.68 59.95 -47.73
CA PRO A 69 -37.66 58.98 -47.13
C PRO A 69 -38.44 58.01 -48.13
N SER A 70 -39.09 56.93 -47.59
CA SER A 70 -40.42 56.22 -47.86
C SER A 70 -41.03 55.95 -49.29
N PRO A 71 -42.11 55.12 -49.51
CA PRO A 71 -42.69 53.90 -48.88
C PRO A 71 -43.25 52.79 -49.86
N ASP A 72 -43.82 51.71 -49.30
CA ASP A 72 -45.02 50.93 -49.75
C ASP A 72 -44.96 49.67 -50.69
N ARG A 73 -45.88 48.73 -50.40
CA ARG A 73 -46.56 47.70 -51.27
C ARG A 73 -46.00 46.29 -51.63
N SER A 74 -46.70 45.28 -51.08
CA SER A 74 -47.40 44.13 -51.70
C SER A 74 -46.75 43.14 -52.70
N ALA A 75 -47.10 41.87 -52.50
CA ALA A 75 -46.77 40.62 -53.20
C ALA A 75 -47.13 40.54 -54.70
N PRO A 76 -46.71 39.43 -55.35
CA PRO A 76 -47.62 38.73 -56.26
C PRO A 76 -47.72 37.21 -55.99
N ALA A 77 -48.87 36.66 -56.36
CA ALA A 77 -49.23 35.24 -56.38
C ALA A 77 -49.09 34.67 -57.79
N VAL A 78 -48.73 33.39 -57.92
CA VAL A 78 -48.94 32.57 -59.13
C VAL A 78 -49.42 31.17 -58.72
N ARG A 79 -50.54 30.74 -59.31
CA ARG A 79 -51.18 29.41 -59.18
C ARG A 79 -50.50 28.36 -60.09
N PRO A 80 -50.82 27.07 -59.94
CA PRO A 80 -51.78 26.53 -60.91
C PRO A 80 -52.87 25.58 -60.36
N ASN A 81 -53.94 25.55 -61.15
CA ASN A 81 -55.14 24.69 -61.20
C ASN A 81 -54.82 23.19 -61.20
N SER A 82 -55.49 22.34 -60.41
CA SER A 82 -56.81 21.68 -60.61
C SER A 82 -56.84 20.54 -61.66
N GLY A 83 -56.99 19.29 -61.17
CA GLY A 83 -57.29 18.11 -61.97
C GLY A 83 -57.42 16.83 -61.12
N GLN A 84 -58.64 16.55 -60.64
CA GLN A 84 -59.12 15.22 -60.18
C GLN A 84 -60.05 14.65 -61.26
N PRO A 85 -60.59 13.39 -61.23
CA PRO A 85 -60.34 12.24 -60.31
C PRO A 85 -60.29 10.84 -61.00
N SER A 86 -59.92 9.77 -60.26
CA SER A 86 -60.64 8.47 -60.35
C SER A 86 -60.45 7.57 -59.12
N ARG A 87 -61.60 7.42 -58.43
CA ARG A 87 -62.10 6.50 -57.38
C ARG A 87 -61.39 5.18 -57.04
N SER A 88 -61.32 4.93 -55.72
CA SER A 88 -61.80 3.74 -54.95
C SER A 88 -61.22 3.86 -53.53
N GLY A 89 -61.85 3.67 -52.37
CA GLY A 89 -63.17 3.24 -51.93
C GLY A 89 -63.20 3.33 -50.38
N SER A 90 -64.41 3.58 -49.83
CA SER A 90 -64.91 3.47 -48.44
C SER A 90 -63.98 2.82 -47.37
N SER A 91 -63.74 3.37 -46.18
CA SER A 91 -64.72 3.29 -45.06
C SER A 91 -64.24 3.93 -43.72
N ASN A 92 -63.29 4.87 -43.71
CA ASN A 92 -62.66 5.33 -42.43
C ASN A 92 -63.18 6.65 -41.83
N ARG A 93 -64.22 7.29 -42.39
CA ARG A 93 -64.66 8.63 -41.92
C ARG A 93 -65.49 8.65 -40.63
N VAL A 94 -65.90 7.50 -40.09
CA VAL A 94 -66.58 7.43 -38.78
C VAL A 94 -65.58 7.26 -37.62
N ARG A 95 -64.37 6.75 -37.86
CA ARG A 95 -63.32 6.65 -36.82
C ARG A 95 -62.59 7.98 -36.54
N ALA A 96 -62.59 8.90 -37.49
CA ALA A 96 -61.89 10.18 -37.35
C ALA A 96 -62.61 11.21 -36.43
N ARG A 97 -63.89 11.03 -36.13
CA ARG A 97 -64.64 11.91 -35.19
C ARG A 97 -64.69 11.38 -33.75
N LEU A 98 -64.42 10.10 -33.51
CA LEU A 98 -64.21 9.55 -32.16
C LEU A 98 -62.77 9.75 -31.63
N ALA A 99 -61.81 10.04 -32.52
CA ALA A 99 -60.42 10.35 -32.16
C ALA A 99 -60.19 11.78 -31.61
N ARG A 100 -61.23 12.63 -31.54
CA ARG A 100 -61.14 14.00 -30.97
C ARG A 100 -61.83 14.17 -29.61
N LEU A 101 -62.25 13.07 -28.98
CA LEU A 101 -62.69 13.02 -27.58
C LEU A 101 -61.78 12.13 -26.71
N GLY A 102 -60.69 11.62 -27.28
CA GLY A 102 -59.61 11.02 -26.51
C GLY A 102 -58.84 12.13 -25.81
N VAL A 103 -59.17 12.36 -24.54
CA VAL A 103 -58.30 12.99 -23.54
C VAL A 103 -56.85 12.66 -23.91
N GLN A 104 -56.07 13.67 -24.31
CA GLN A 104 -54.62 13.53 -24.30
C GLN A 104 -54.30 13.04 -22.89
N ARG A 105 -53.96 11.75 -22.74
CA ARG A 105 -53.36 11.25 -21.51
C ARG A 105 -52.06 12.05 -21.39
N ALA A 106 -52.11 13.17 -20.67
CA ALA A 106 -50.95 13.87 -20.22
C ALA A 106 -50.06 12.80 -19.59
N ASN A 107 -48.86 12.61 -20.15
CA ASN A 107 -47.87 11.74 -19.55
C ASN A 107 -47.68 12.28 -18.12
N PRO A 108 -48.00 11.52 -17.05
CA PRO A 108 -48.11 12.08 -15.71
C PRO A 108 -46.74 12.39 -15.07
N TYR A 109 -45.67 12.37 -15.86
CA TYR A 109 -44.28 12.43 -15.42
C TYR A 109 -43.58 13.66 -16.01
N ASN A 110 -42.65 14.25 -15.26
CA ASN A 110 -41.80 15.34 -15.74
C ASN A 110 -41.06 14.92 -17.05
N PRO A 111 -41.12 15.70 -18.14
CA PRO A 111 -40.52 15.34 -19.43
C PRO A 111 -38.99 15.10 -19.34
N VAL A 112 -38.32 15.71 -18.37
CA VAL A 112 -36.87 15.53 -18.14
C VAL A 112 -36.54 14.11 -17.65
N LEU A 113 -37.48 13.45 -16.95
CA LEU A 113 -37.31 12.10 -16.42
C LEU A 113 -37.69 11.01 -17.42
N GLU A 114 -38.38 11.35 -18.51
CA GLU A 114 -38.88 10.35 -19.46
C GLU A 114 -37.80 9.42 -20.03
N PRO A 115 -36.60 9.90 -20.42
CA PRO A 115 -35.52 9.03 -20.87
C PRO A 115 -35.06 8.05 -19.80
N LEU A 116 -34.91 8.52 -18.56
CA LEU A 116 -34.52 7.70 -17.42
C LEU A 116 -35.57 6.62 -17.14
N LEU A 117 -36.84 7.01 -17.03
CA LEU A 117 -37.95 6.09 -16.77
C LEU A 117 -38.12 5.05 -17.88
N ARG A 118 -37.78 5.40 -19.13
CA ARG A 118 -37.77 4.47 -20.26
C ARG A 118 -36.69 3.41 -20.10
N ILE A 119 -35.48 3.78 -19.66
CA ILE A 119 -34.40 2.83 -19.38
C ILE A 119 -34.79 1.91 -18.23
N VAL A 120 -35.35 2.46 -17.15
CA VAL A 120 -35.81 1.69 -15.99
C VAL A 120 -36.88 0.67 -16.39
N ARG A 121 -37.88 1.06 -17.17
CA ARG A 121 -38.92 0.14 -17.69
C ARG A 121 -38.37 -0.90 -18.67
N GLY A 122 -37.35 -0.54 -19.45
CA GLY A 122 -36.66 -1.49 -20.33
C GLY A 122 -35.89 -2.55 -19.54
N ASN A 123 -35.35 -2.17 -18.38
CA ASN A 123 -34.60 -3.07 -17.51
C ASN A 123 -35.48 -3.95 -16.62
N ASP A 124 -36.59 -3.41 -16.13
CA ASP A 124 -37.63 -4.13 -15.39
C ASP A 124 -39.03 -3.82 -15.97
N PRO A 125 -39.54 -4.69 -16.86
CA PRO A 125 -40.86 -4.52 -17.46
C PRO A 125 -42.01 -4.68 -16.47
N LYS A 126 -41.77 -5.26 -15.28
CA LYS A 126 -42.78 -5.52 -14.25
C LYS A 126 -42.75 -4.50 -13.10
N ILE A 127 -41.92 -3.46 -13.22
CA ILE A 127 -41.78 -2.48 -12.15
C ILE A 127 -43.12 -1.82 -11.81
N GLU A 128 -43.42 -1.74 -10.51
CA GLU A 128 -44.67 -1.14 -10.04
C GLU A 128 -44.68 0.37 -10.30
N ASN A 129 -45.86 0.90 -10.66
CA ASN A 129 -46.04 2.33 -10.85
C ASN A 129 -45.81 3.15 -9.57
N SER A 130 -46.02 2.56 -8.39
CA SER A 130 -45.70 3.12 -7.07
C SER A 130 -44.21 3.44 -6.97
N THR A 131 -43.34 2.50 -7.34
CA THR A 131 -41.88 2.63 -7.35
C THR A 131 -41.40 3.71 -8.31
N LEU A 132 -41.99 3.78 -9.52
CA LEU A 132 -41.69 4.86 -10.47
C LEU A 132 -42.03 6.24 -9.90
N ARG A 133 -43.14 6.37 -9.16
CA ARG A 133 -43.50 7.62 -8.46
C ARG A 133 -42.53 7.97 -7.33
N GLN A 134 -41.96 6.97 -6.64
CA GLN A 134 -40.94 7.22 -5.61
C GLN A 134 -39.65 7.79 -6.22
N ILE A 135 -39.22 7.27 -7.39
CA ILE A 135 -38.07 7.83 -8.14
C ILE A 135 -38.36 9.27 -8.57
N GLU A 136 -39.56 9.55 -9.05
CA GLU A 136 -39.97 10.92 -9.39
C GLU A 136 -40.00 11.84 -8.17
N SER A 137 -40.52 11.37 -7.03
CA SER A 137 -40.48 12.11 -5.77
C SER A 137 -39.04 12.43 -5.35
N ALA A 138 -38.11 11.47 -5.45
CA ALA A 138 -36.70 11.68 -5.18
C ALA A 138 -36.10 12.78 -6.08
N TYR A 139 -36.44 12.79 -7.36
CA TYR A 139 -36.01 13.85 -8.28
C TYR A 139 -36.57 15.21 -7.87
N GLN A 140 -37.86 15.31 -7.54
CA GLN A 140 -38.48 16.57 -7.13
C GLN A 140 -37.87 17.12 -5.84
N VAL A 141 -37.54 16.24 -4.89
CA VAL A 141 -36.84 16.60 -3.66
C VAL A 141 -35.44 17.12 -3.98
N ALA A 142 -34.66 16.39 -4.80
CA ALA A 142 -33.33 16.84 -5.22
C ALA A 142 -33.38 18.18 -5.96
N GLU A 143 -34.31 18.36 -6.90
CA GLU A 143 -34.49 19.60 -7.65
C GLU A 143 -34.85 20.78 -6.73
N ARG A 144 -35.73 20.55 -5.76
CA ARG A 144 -36.15 21.57 -4.79
C ARG A 144 -34.98 22.02 -3.92
N TRP A 145 -34.21 21.09 -3.37
CA TRP A 145 -33.11 21.41 -2.46
C TRP A 145 -31.89 22.00 -3.17
N HIS A 146 -31.62 21.60 -4.41
CA HIS A 146 -30.57 22.18 -5.24
C HIS A 146 -31.02 23.41 -6.06
N ARG A 147 -32.20 23.96 -5.78
CA ARG A 147 -32.74 25.10 -6.51
C ARG A 147 -31.89 26.34 -6.30
N GLY A 148 -31.43 26.94 -7.40
CA GLY A 148 -30.55 28.12 -7.36
C GLY A 148 -29.06 27.77 -7.29
N GLN A 149 -28.69 26.51 -7.06
CA GLN A 149 -27.31 26.03 -7.15
C GLN A 149 -26.92 25.77 -8.62
N LYS A 150 -25.74 26.27 -9.01
CA LYS A 150 -25.20 26.08 -10.37
C LYS A 150 -23.87 25.32 -10.32
N ARG A 151 -23.62 24.51 -11.34
CA ARG A 151 -22.31 23.89 -11.57
C ARG A 151 -21.30 24.92 -12.08
N LYS A 152 -20.02 24.55 -12.07
CA LYS A 152 -18.94 25.34 -12.67
C LYS A 152 -19.08 25.55 -14.18
N SER A 153 -19.85 24.69 -14.85
CA SER A 153 -20.24 24.86 -16.25
C SER A 153 -21.29 25.96 -16.47
N GLY A 154 -22.00 26.38 -15.41
CA GLY A 154 -23.14 27.28 -15.47
C GLY A 154 -24.50 26.57 -15.47
N ASP A 155 -24.52 25.25 -15.68
CA ASP A 155 -25.74 24.44 -15.72
C ASP A 155 -26.38 24.27 -14.34
N PRO A 156 -27.70 24.04 -14.26
CA PRO A 156 -28.37 23.69 -13.01
C PRO A 156 -27.74 22.47 -12.34
N TYR A 157 -27.57 22.50 -11.01
CA TYR A 157 -26.90 21.41 -10.28
C TYR A 157 -27.57 20.04 -10.47
N ILE A 158 -28.91 20.02 -10.58
CA ILE A 158 -29.74 18.81 -10.76
C ILE A 158 -29.36 17.95 -11.97
N THR A 159 -28.69 18.54 -12.97
CA THR A 159 -28.20 17.81 -14.15
C THR A 159 -27.24 16.67 -13.78
N HIS A 160 -26.46 16.82 -12.70
CA HIS A 160 -25.53 15.79 -12.29
C HIS A 160 -26.17 14.61 -11.56
N PRO A 161 -26.96 14.79 -10.49
CA PRO A 161 -27.66 13.66 -9.88
C PRO A 161 -28.50 12.89 -10.92
N LEU A 162 -29.12 13.60 -11.86
CA LEU A 162 -29.84 12.96 -12.97
C LEU A 162 -28.92 12.13 -13.88
N ALA A 163 -27.76 12.66 -14.26
CA ALA A 163 -26.81 11.95 -15.10
C ALA A 163 -26.19 10.73 -14.38
N VAL A 164 -25.87 10.86 -13.09
CA VAL A 164 -25.40 9.76 -12.24
C VAL A 164 -26.46 8.67 -12.16
N THR A 165 -27.71 9.02 -11.91
CA THR A 165 -28.83 8.06 -11.87
C THR A 165 -29.09 7.43 -13.24
N THR A 166 -28.84 8.15 -14.34
CA THR A 166 -28.93 7.57 -15.69
C THR A 166 -27.86 6.49 -15.90
N ILE A 167 -26.62 6.74 -15.49
CA ILE A 167 -25.55 5.72 -15.52
C ILE A 167 -25.96 4.51 -14.66
N LEU A 168 -26.47 4.73 -13.45
CA LEU A 168 -26.93 3.65 -12.58
C LEU A 168 -28.11 2.87 -13.18
N ALA A 169 -29.01 3.55 -13.89
CA ALA A 169 -30.12 2.92 -14.59
C ALA A 169 -29.63 2.07 -15.78
N GLU A 170 -28.65 2.54 -16.55
CA GLU A 170 -28.04 1.78 -17.64
C GLU A 170 -27.37 0.49 -17.16
N LEU A 171 -26.75 0.52 -15.97
CA LEU A 171 -26.20 -0.66 -15.29
C LEU A 171 -27.27 -1.65 -14.81
N GLY A 172 -28.55 -1.24 -14.79
CA GLY A 172 -29.68 -2.05 -14.33
C GLY A 172 -29.79 -2.13 -12.80
N MET A 173 -29.40 -1.07 -12.09
CA MET A 173 -29.47 -1.02 -10.63
C MET A 173 -30.91 -0.94 -10.09
N ASP A 174 -31.08 -1.38 -8.85
CA ASP A 174 -32.38 -1.40 -8.18
C ASP A 174 -32.92 0.01 -7.89
N PRO A 175 -34.26 0.18 -7.76
CA PRO A 175 -34.87 1.48 -7.54
C PRO A 175 -34.34 2.26 -6.33
N ALA A 176 -33.95 1.57 -5.24
CA ALA A 176 -33.38 2.25 -4.08
C ALA A 176 -32.01 2.88 -4.39
N THR A 177 -31.19 2.21 -5.20
CA THR A 177 -29.93 2.77 -5.70
C THR A 177 -30.17 3.97 -6.62
N LEU A 178 -31.21 3.93 -7.46
CA LEU A 178 -31.55 5.06 -8.34
C LEU A 178 -32.01 6.28 -7.55
N MET A 179 -32.85 6.07 -6.52
CA MET A 179 -33.25 7.13 -5.59
C MET A 179 -32.06 7.70 -4.83
N ALA A 180 -31.18 6.83 -4.31
CA ALA A 180 -29.95 7.26 -3.65
C ALA A 180 -29.03 8.06 -4.59
N GLY A 181 -28.92 7.67 -5.87
CA GLY A 181 -28.17 8.42 -6.88
C GLY A 181 -28.73 9.83 -7.14
N LEU A 182 -30.05 10.01 -7.09
CA LEU A 182 -30.67 11.34 -7.21
C LEU A 182 -30.43 12.20 -5.98
N LEU A 183 -30.29 11.58 -4.81
CA LEU A 183 -30.23 12.25 -3.51
C LEU A 183 -28.81 12.32 -2.91
N HIS A 184 -27.79 11.74 -3.56
CA HIS A 184 -26.48 11.52 -2.94
C HIS A 184 -25.80 12.81 -2.45
N ASP A 185 -25.92 13.91 -3.20
CA ASP A 185 -25.34 15.21 -2.84
C ASP A 185 -26.29 16.09 -2.00
N THR A 186 -27.55 15.69 -1.82
CA THR A 186 -28.54 16.55 -1.13
C THR A 186 -28.20 16.76 0.34
N VAL A 187 -27.72 15.71 1.02
CA VAL A 187 -27.37 15.76 2.46
C VAL A 187 -26.06 16.51 2.72
N GLU A 188 -25.23 16.70 1.69
CA GLU A 188 -23.96 17.40 1.83
C GLU A 188 -24.07 18.89 1.54
N ASP A 189 -24.73 19.22 0.43
CA ASP A 189 -24.75 20.56 -0.13
C ASP A 189 -25.93 21.39 0.37
N THR A 190 -26.89 20.78 1.07
CA THR A 190 -28.14 21.43 1.49
C THR A 190 -28.46 21.17 2.96
N GLU A 191 -29.46 21.88 3.50
CA GLU A 191 -29.90 21.72 4.90
C GLU A 191 -30.71 20.43 5.14
N TYR A 192 -30.90 19.61 4.10
CA TYR A 192 -31.65 18.37 4.17
C TYR A 192 -30.90 17.30 4.99
N GLY A 193 -31.50 16.88 6.12
CA GLY A 193 -30.86 15.95 7.07
C GLY A 193 -31.11 14.47 6.77
N LEU A 194 -30.21 13.61 7.27
CA LEU A 194 -30.33 12.14 7.16
C LEU A 194 -31.62 11.58 7.78
N GLU A 195 -32.07 12.12 8.91
CA GLU A 195 -33.31 11.67 9.55
C GLU A 195 -34.55 12.03 8.74
N GLN A 196 -34.52 13.13 7.98
CA GLN A 196 -35.61 13.50 7.08
C GLN A 196 -35.61 12.59 5.85
N LEU A 197 -34.45 12.34 5.26
CA LEU A 197 -34.27 11.36 4.18
C LEU A 197 -34.81 9.97 4.56
N ARG A 198 -34.52 9.52 5.78
CA ARG A 198 -35.01 8.24 6.32
C ARG A 198 -36.54 8.21 6.42
N ARG A 199 -37.18 9.30 6.83
CA ARG A 199 -38.65 9.40 6.91
C ARG A 199 -39.30 9.37 5.53
N ASP A 200 -38.69 10.05 4.55
CA ASP A 200 -39.28 10.24 3.23
C ASP A 200 -39.09 9.03 2.30
N PHE A 201 -37.93 8.35 2.38
CA PHE A 201 -37.54 7.28 1.45
C PHE A 201 -37.13 5.96 2.12
N GLY A 202 -37.16 5.89 3.46
CA GLY A 202 -36.86 4.70 4.24
C GLY A 202 -35.37 4.50 4.56
N ASP A 203 -35.12 3.50 5.40
CA ASP A 203 -33.78 3.20 5.95
C ASP A 203 -32.75 2.82 4.89
N THR A 204 -33.16 2.08 3.86
CA THR A 204 -32.24 1.60 2.83
C THR A 204 -31.65 2.75 2.01
N VAL A 205 -32.48 3.70 1.57
CA VAL A 205 -32.00 4.86 0.81
C VAL A 205 -31.14 5.76 1.70
N ALA A 206 -31.55 5.96 2.96
CA ALA A 206 -30.77 6.73 3.92
C ALA A 206 -29.39 6.12 4.19
N LEU A 207 -29.28 4.80 4.33
CA LEU A 207 -28.01 4.10 4.49
C LEU A 207 -27.09 4.29 3.27
N LEU A 208 -27.65 4.22 2.05
CA LEU A 208 -26.88 4.40 0.82
C LEU A 208 -26.33 5.82 0.70
N VAL A 209 -27.17 6.84 0.93
CA VAL A 209 -26.76 8.24 0.87
C VAL A 209 -25.77 8.59 2.00
N ASP A 210 -26.01 8.15 3.23
CA ASP A 210 -25.05 8.29 4.34
C ASP A 210 -23.69 7.66 4.01
N GLY A 211 -23.72 6.48 3.37
CA GLY A 211 -22.53 5.79 2.89
C GLY A 211 -21.73 6.60 1.87
N VAL A 212 -22.39 7.27 0.92
CA VAL A 212 -21.75 8.07 -0.14
C VAL A 212 -21.24 9.42 0.41
N THR A 213 -22.01 10.10 1.25
CA THR A 213 -21.65 11.41 1.82
C THR A 213 -20.44 11.34 2.77
N LYS A 214 -20.33 10.27 3.56
CA LYS A 214 -19.15 10.05 4.41
C LYS A 214 -17.81 9.98 3.64
N LEU A 215 -17.86 9.83 2.31
CA LEU A 215 -16.69 9.75 1.42
C LEU A 215 -16.18 11.13 0.99
N ASP A 216 -17.02 12.17 1.00
CA ASP A 216 -16.67 13.47 0.43
C ASP A 216 -16.20 14.49 1.49
N LYS A 217 -16.53 14.29 2.77
CA LYS A 217 -16.28 15.25 3.87
C LYS A 217 -14.86 15.31 4.44
N VAL A 218 -13.86 14.62 3.88
CA VAL A 218 -12.52 14.53 4.50
C VAL A 218 -11.52 15.49 3.83
N LYS A 219 -10.93 16.38 4.64
CA LYS A 219 -10.03 17.48 4.23
C LYS A 219 -8.64 17.01 3.80
N PHE A 220 -7.86 17.91 3.22
CA PHE A 220 -6.60 17.64 2.52
C PHE A 220 -5.42 17.21 3.41
N GLY A 221 -4.76 16.11 3.02
CA GLY A 221 -3.50 15.55 3.53
C GLY A 221 -3.33 14.11 3.05
N GLU A 222 -2.11 13.54 3.00
CA GLU A 222 -1.91 12.12 2.61
C GLU A 222 -2.60 11.17 3.60
N ALA A 223 -2.51 11.46 4.91
CA ALA A 223 -3.23 10.73 5.96
C ALA A 223 -4.76 10.82 5.82
N ALA A 224 -5.26 11.93 5.28
CA ALA A 224 -6.68 12.17 5.14
C ALA A 224 -7.27 11.46 3.89
N GLN A 225 -6.47 11.27 2.84
CA GLN A 225 -6.85 10.38 1.72
C GLN A 225 -7.00 8.94 2.21
N ALA A 226 -6.09 8.46 3.06
CA ALA A 226 -6.18 7.15 3.67
C ALA A 226 -7.42 6.99 4.55
N GLU A 227 -7.76 8.00 5.35
CA GLU A 227 -8.98 8.00 6.16
C GLU A 227 -10.25 7.99 5.30
N THR A 228 -10.25 8.71 4.17
CA THR A 228 -11.35 8.70 3.20
C THR A 228 -11.56 7.32 2.61
N VAL A 229 -10.48 6.68 2.15
CA VAL A 229 -10.52 5.34 1.59
C VAL A 229 -10.93 4.32 2.65
N ARG A 230 -10.49 4.48 3.90
CA ARG A 230 -10.93 3.66 5.03
C ARG A 230 -12.44 3.78 5.26
N LYS A 231 -12.98 5.01 5.32
CA LYS A 231 -14.44 5.25 5.44
C LYS A 231 -15.20 4.67 4.26
N MET A 232 -14.64 4.77 3.05
CA MET A 232 -15.16 4.11 1.85
C MET A 232 -15.28 2.61 2.03
N VAL A 233 -14.21 1.93 2.42
CA VAL A 233 -14.21 0.48 2.65
C VAL A 233 -15.24 0.08 3.71
N VAL A 234 -15.37 0.84 4.81
CA VAL A 234 -16.38 0.59 5.86
C VAL A 234 -17.81 0.72 5.32
N ALA A 235 -18.09 1.79 4.57
CA ALA A 235 -19.41 2.03 4.00
C ALA A 235 -19.77 0.95 2.97
N MET A 236 -18.81 0.57 2.12
CA MET A 236 -18.95 -0.49 1.12
C MET A 236 -19.21 -1.86 1.72
N ALA A 237 -18.59 -2.16 2.85
CA ALA A 237 -18.75 -3.47 3.45
C ALA A 237 -20.11 -3.65 4.14
N LYS A 238 -20.79 -2.55 4.47
CA LYS A 238 -22.20 -2.58 4.85
C LYS A 238 -23.09 -2.79 3.63
N ASP A 239 -22.84 -2.05 2.55
CA ASP A 239 -23.57 -2.22 1.30
C ASP A 239 -22.70 -1.85 0.07
N PRO A 240 -22.38 -2.80 -0.83
CA PRO A 240 -21.54 -2.54 -1.99
C PRO A 240 -22.17 -1.58 -3.00
N ARG A 241 -23.50 -1.36 -2.95
CA ARG A 241 -24.21 -0.39 -3.82
C ARG A 241 -23.71 1.03 -3.60
N VAL A 242 -23.18 1.35 -2.40
CA VAL A 242 -22.53 2.63 -2.10
C VAL A 242 -21.35 2.88 -3.04
N LEU A 243 -20.51 1.88 -3.30
CA LEU A 243 -19.38 2.04 -4.23
C LEU A 243 -19.86 2.24 -5.66
N VAL A 244 -20.91 1.52 -6.07
CA VAL A 244 -21.46 1.64 -7.43
C VAL A 244 -21.97 3.07 -7.69
N ILE A 245 -22.67 3.66 -6.72
CA ILE A 245 -23.08 5.08 -6.76
C ILE A 245 -21.86 5.98 -6.86
N LYS A 246 -20.82 5.76 -6.03
CA LYS A 246 -19.62 6.59 -6.03
C LYS A 246 -18.81 6.48 -7.33
N LEU A 247 -18.75 5.30 -7.93
CA LEU A 247 -18.10 5.09 -9.23
C LEU A 247 -18.87 5.80 -10.36
N ALA A 248 -20.21 5.78 -10.32
CA ALA A 248 -21.04 6.51 -11.28
C ALA A 248 -20.88 8.04 -11.13
N ASP A 249 -20.86 8.55 -9.89
CA ASP A 249 -20.53 9.94 -9.57
C ASP A 249 -19.13 10.30 -10.13
N ARG A 250 -18.11 9.52 -9.79
CA ARG A 250 -16.74 9.76 -10.26
C ARG A 250 -16.64 9.73 -11.79
N LEU A 251 -17.34 8.80 -12.46
CA LEU A 251 -17.37 8.73 -13.92
C LEU A 251 -17.98 9.99 -14.55
N HIS A 252 -19.12 10.44 -14.05
CA HIS A 252 -19.72 11.68 -14.53
C HIS A 252 -18.81 12.90 -14.28
N ASN A 253 -18.17 12.95 -13.11
CA ASN A 253 -17.20 14.00 -12.80
C ASN A 253 -16.02 13.98 -13.78
N MET A 254 -15.49 12.80 -14.12
CA MET A 254 -14.40 12.65 -15.10
C MET A 254 -14.84 13.06 -16.53
N ARG A 255 -16.09 12.80 -16.93
CA ARG A 255 -16.66 13.26 -18.21
C ARG A 255 -16.79 14.79 -18.30
N THR A 256 -16.88 15.49 -17.17
CA THR A 256 -17.15 16.95 -17.11
C THR A 256 -15.95 17.80 -16.64
N MET A 257 -14.74 17.24 -16.68
CA MET A 257 -13.52 17.88 -16.13
C MET A 257 -13.07 19.16 -16.82
N ARG A 258 -13.55 19.44 -18.04
CA ARG A 258 -13.15 20.59 -18.87
C ARG A 258 -13.31 21.96 -18.22
N TYR A 259 -14.20 22.10 -17.23
CA TYR A 259 -14.49 23.36 -16.54
C TYR A 259 -13.63 23.59 -15.28
N LEU A 260 -12.73 22.67 -14.93
CA LEU A 260 -11.86 22.78 -13.75
C LEU A 260 -10.48 23.34 -14.14
N LYS A 261 -9.79 23.97 -13.18
CA LYS A 261 -8.37 24.32 -13.34
C LYS A 261 -7.52 23.06 -13.51
N ARG A 262 -6.44 23.16 -14.28
CA ARG A 262 -5.55 22.04 -14.63
C ARG A 262 -5.06 21.24 -13.42
N ASP A 263 -4.59 21.90 -12.37
CA ASP A 263 -4.09 21.22 -11.15
C ASP A 263 -5.15 20.33 -10.49
N LYS A 264 -6.40 20.81 -10.46
CA LYS A 264 -7.53 20.02 -9.92
C LYS A 264 -7.89 18.87 -10.87
N GLN A 265 -7.72 19.05 -12.17
CA GLN A 265 -7.93 17.98 -13.14
C GLN A 265 -6.93 16.86 -12.95
N GLU A 266 -5.64 17.18 -12.88
CA GLU A 266 -4.57 16.20 -12.71
C GLU A 266 -4.69 15.45 -11.39
N LYS A 267 -4.99 16.16 -10.29
CA LYS A 267 -5.21 15.52 -8.98
C LYS A 267 -6.35 14.50 -9.02
N LYS A 268 -7.51 14.88 -9.57
CA LYS A 268 -8.67 13.98 -9.67
C LYS A 268 -8.43 12.83 -10.66
N ALA A 269 -7.70 13.07 -11.74
CA ALA A 269 -7.33 12.04 -12.71
C ALA A 269 -6.36 11.01 -12.08
N ARG A 270 -5.37 11.47 -11.30
CA ARG A 270 -4.47 10.58 -10.56
C ARG A 270 -5.21 9.74 -9.53
N GLU A 271 -6.08 10.36 -8.72
CA GLU A 271 -6.96 9.66 -7.78
C GLU A 271 -7.82 8.60 -8.49
N THR A 272 -8.36 8.95 -9.66
CA THR A 272 -9.17 8.04 -10.49
C THR A 272 -8.37 6.82 -10.95
N LEU A 273 -7.15 7.04 -11.43
CA LEU A 273 -6.31 5.98 -11.95
C LEU A 273 -5.75 5.06 -10.85
N GLU A 274 -5.39 5.64 -9.70
CA GLU A 274 -4.75 4.92 -8.59
C GLU A 274 -5.74 4.21 -7.67
N ILE A 275 -6.98 4.73 -7.53
CA ILE A 275 -7.96 4.24 -6.56
C ILE A 275 -9.22 3.71 -7.26
N TYR A 276 -9.94 4.56 -7.99
CA TYR A 276 -11.28 4.19 -8.50
C TYR A 276 -11.26 3.18 -9.64
N ALA A 277 -10.30 3.25 -10.57
CA ALA A 277 -10.18 2.29 -11.66
C ALA A 277 -9.85 0.87 -11.16
N PRO A 278 -8.87 0.66 -10.25
CA PRO A 278 -8.64 -0.64 -9.61
C PRO A 278 -9.85 -1.16 -8.83
N LEU A 279 -10.59 -0.28 -8.13
CA LEU A 279 -11.81 -0.68 -7.42
C LEU A 279 -12.91 -1.12 -8.37
N ALA A 280 -13.14 -0.40 -9.47
CA ALA A 280 -14.08 -0.80 -10.52
C ALA A 280 -13.69 -2.16 -11.12
N HIS A 281 -12.39 -2.41 -11.33
CA HIS A 281 -11.88 -3.70 -11.80
C HIS A 281 -12.21 -4.85 -10.84
N ARG A 282 -12.03 -4.65 -9.53
CA ARG A 282 -12.33 -5.66 -8.50
C ARG A 282 -13.82 -5.97 -8.40
N LEU A 283 -14.69 -4.97 -8.57
CA LEU A 283 -16.14 -5.20 -8.65
C LEU A 283 -16.58 -5.87 -9.97
N GLY A 284 -15.67 -6.08 -10.93
CA GLY A 284 -15.98 -6.61 -12.25
C GLY A 284 -16.65 -5.61 -13.19
N MET A 285 -16.66 -4.32 -12.83
CA MET A 285 -17.28 -3.23 -13.60
C MET A 285 -16.33 -2.72 -14.69
N ASN A 286 -16.08 -3.55 -15.70
CA ASN A 286 -15.07 -3.25 -16.72
C ASN A 286 -15.43 -2.06 -17.61
N THR A 287 -16.72 -1.83 -17.91
CA THR A 287 -17.14 -0.68 -18.72
C THR A 287 -16.77 0.64 -18.06
N ILE A 288 -17.07 0.78 -16.76
CA ILE A 288 -16.69 1.98 -15.98
C ILE A 288 -15.17 2.08 -15.84
N LYS A 289 -14.50 0.96 -15.54
CA LYS A 289 -13.04 0.92 -15.39
C LYS A 289 -12.35 1.52 -16.61
N TRP A 290 -12.63 0.99 -17.80
CA TRP A 290 -11.92 1.40 -19.01
C TRP A 290 -12.19 2.86 -19.37
N GLU A 291 -13.41 3.33 -19.16
CA GLU A 291 -13.74 4.72 -19.41
C GLU A 291 -13.05 5.67 -18.41
N LEU A 292 -13.00 5.32 -17.13
CA LEU A 292 -12.24 6.06 -16.12
C LEU A 292 -10.73 6.10 -16.46
N GLU A 293 -10.17 4.97 -16.89
CA GLU A 293 -8.76 4.85 -17.30
C GLU A 293 -8.45 5.74 -18.51
N ASP A 294 -9.25 5.67 -19.57
CA ASP A 294 -9.05 6.46 -20.80
C ASP A 294 -9.21 7.97 -20.52
N LEU A 295 -10.22 8.37 -19.73
CA LEU A 295 -10.42 9.79 -19.34
C LEU A 295 -9.28 10.30 -18.45
N ALA A 296 -8.83 9.50 -17.47
CA ALA A 296 -7.71 9.87 -16.62
C ALA A 296 -6.40 9.95 -17.43
N PHE A 297 -6.19 9.04 -18.37
CA PHE A 297 -5.02 9.00 -19.24
C PHE A 297 -4.96 10.23 -20.16
N ALA A 298 -6.08 10.61 -20.79
CA ALA A 298 -6.17 11.80 -21.63
C ALA A 298 -5.84 13.09 -20.85
N ILE A 299 -6.22 13.16 -19.57
CA ILE A 299 -5.89 14.30 -18.71
C ILE A 299 -4.42 14.27 -18.29
N LEU A 300 -3.91 13.15 -17.79
CA LEU A 300 -2.56 13.08 -17.22
C LEU A 300 -1.46 13.16 -18.28
N TYR A 301 -1.65 12.54 -19.44
CA TYR A 301 -0.63 12.42 -20.50
C TYR A 301 -1.22 12.78 -21.88
N PRO A 302 -1.61 14.04 -22.11
CA PRO A 302 -2.35 14.44 -23.31
C PRO A 302 -1.58 14.17 -24.62
N LYS A 303 -0.27 14.47 -24.65
CA LYS A 303 0.57 14.24 -25.84
C LYS A 303 0.63 12.75 -26.22
N MET A 304 0.80 11.88 -25.23
CA MET A 304 0.84 10.42 -25.45
C MET A 304 -0.52 9.89 -25.88
N TYR A 305 -1.60 10.42 -25.31
CA TYR A 305 -2.96 10.08 -25.71
C TYR A 305 -3.21 10.44 -27.17
N ASP A 306 -2.88 11.67 -27.58
CA ASP A 306 -3.07 12.15 -28.96
C ASP A 306 -2.24 11.32 -29.96
N GLU A 307 -1.00 10.96 -29.60
CA GLU A 307 -0.15 10.09 -30.41
C GLU A 307 -0.78 8.70 -30.60
N ILE A 308 -1.25 8.07 -29.51
CA ILE A 308 -1.90 6.76 -29.58
C ILE A 308 -3.18 6.83 -30.41
N VAL A 309 -4.01 7.87 -30.23
CA VAL A 309 -5.23 8.07 -31.01
C VAL A 309 -4.92 8.23 -32.49
N ARG A 310 -3.89 9.02 -32.84
CA ARG A 310 -3.46 9.21 -34.23
C ARG A 310 -2.98 7.90 -34.85
N LEU A 311 -2.09 7.18 -34.16
CA LEU A 311 -1.57 5.90 -34.64
C LEU A 311 -2.67 4.85 -34.77
N VAL A 312 -3.69 4.90 -33.91
CA VAL A 312 -4.88 4.05 -34.00
C VAL A 312 -5.74 4.41 -35.21
N ALA A 313 -5.96 5.70 -35.47
CA ALA A 313 -6.76 6.18 -36.58
C ALA A 313 -6.14 5.83 -37.95
N GLU A 314 -4.82 5.97 -38.09
CA GLU A 314 -4.11 5.70 -39.34
C GLU A 314 -4.24 4.23 -39.81
N ARG A 315 -4.30 3.29 -38.86
CA ARG A 315 -4.39 1.85 -39.13
C ARG A 315 -5.80 1.27 -39.01
N ALA A 316 -6.80 2.08 -38.62
CA ALA A 316 -8.18 1.63 -38.44
C ALA A 316 -8.79 0.98 -39.71
N PRO A 317 -8.64 1.53 -40.93
CA PRO A 317 -9.32 0.98 -42.11
C PRO A 317 -8.91 -0.46 -42.42
N LYS A 318 -7.60 -0.74 -42.44
CA LYS A 318 -7.05 -2.09 -42.70
C LYS A 318 -7.43 -3.08 -41.61
N ARG A 319 -7.48 -2.63 -40.35
CA ARG A 319 -7.90 -3.45 -39.22
C ARG A 319 -9.37 -3.81 -39.32
N ASP A 320 -10.23 -2.85 -39.67
CA ASP A 320 -11.67 -3.05 -39.72
C ASP A 320 -12.07 -3.96 -40.91
N GLU A 321 -11.37 -3.85 -42.04
CA GLU A 321 -11.47 -4.80 -43.16
C GLU A 321 -11.08 -6.22 -42.73
N TYR A 322 -9.92 -6.38 -42.10
CA TYR A 322 -9.48 -7.69 -41.61
C TYR A 322 -10.42 -8.25 -40.54
N LEU A 323 -10.92 -7.42 -39.63
CA LEU A 323 -11.89 -7.81 -38.61
C LEU A 323 -13.20 -8.29 -39.25
N ALA A 324 -13.67 -7.64 -40.32
CA ALA A 324 -14.86 -8.08 -41.06
C ALA A 324 -14.65 -9.47 -41.66
N ILE A 325 -13.52 -9.71 -42.34
CA ILE A 325 -13.17 -11.02 -42.92
C ILE A 325 -13.19 -12.11 -41.84
N VAL A 326 -12.47 -11.90 -40.74
CA VAL A 326 -12.37 -12.90 -39.67
C VAL A 326 -13.73 -13.11 -38.97
N THR A 327 -14.53 -12.06 -38.80
CA THR A 327 -15.88 -12.16 -38.22
C THR A 327 -16.80 -12.98 -39.10
N ASP A 328 -16.78 -12.73 -40.42
CA ASP A 328 -17.61 -13.44 -41.39
C ASP A 328 -17.24 -14.92 -41.46
N GLU A 329 -15.95 -15.26 -41.48
CA GLU A 329 -15.48 -16.65 -41.47
C GLU A 329 -15.93 -17.39 -40.21
N VAL A 330 -15.67 -16.84 -39.02
CA VAL A 330 -16.09 -17.46 -37.74
C VAL A 330 -17.61 -17.61 -37.70
N GLN A 331 -18.36 -16.63 -38.20
CA GLN A 331 -19.81 -16.68 -38.19
C GLN A 331 -20.38 -17.68 -39.21
N GLN A 332 -19.69 -17.94 -40.32
CA GLN A 332 -20.04 -19.01 -41.26
C GLN A 332 -19.81 -20.38 -40.62
N ASP A 333 -18.67 -20.60 -39.97
CA ASP A 333 -18.36 -21.89 -39.33
C ASP A 333 -19.32 -22.22 -38.20
N LEU A 334 -19.63 -21.24 -37.34
CA LEU A 334 -20.58 -21.43 -36.25
C LEU A 334 -21.98 -21.76 -36.77
N ARG A 335 -22.40 -21.14 -37.90
CA ARG A 335 -23.66 -21.48 -38.58
C ARG A 335 -23.63 -22.89 -39.16
N ALA A 336 -22.54 -23.31 -39.79
CA ALA A 336 -22.37 -24.67 -40.31
C ALA A 336 -22.43 -25.73 -39.20
N ALA A 337 -21.85 -25.41 -38.03
CA ALA A 337 -21.92 -26.23 -36.82
C ALA A 337 -23.28 -26.16 -36.09
N ARG A 338 -24.25 -25.39 -36.61
CA ARG A 338 -25.58 -25.14 -36.02
C ARG A 338 -25.54 -24.53 -34.61
N ILE A 339 -24.50 -23.74 -34.33
CA ILE A 339 -24.34 -23.02 -33.06
C ILE A 339 -24.87 -21.60 -33.25
N LYS A 340 -25.87 -21.22 -32.45
CA LYS A 340 -26.39 -19.85 -32.45
C LYS A 340 -25.43 -18.96 -31.66
N ALA A 341 -24.71 -18.10 -32.36
CA ALA A 341 -23.72 -17.20 -31.78
C ALA A 341 -23.75 -15.81 -32.39
N THR A 342 -23.41 -14.79 -31.60
CA THR A 342 -23.18 -13.42 -32.07
C THR A 342 -21.69 -13.13 -32.00
N VAL A 343 -21.07 -12.87 -33.16
CA VAL A 343 -19.64 -12.55 -33.25
C VAL A 343 -19.50 -11.04 -33.40
N THR A 344 -18.68 -10.42 -32.55
CA THR A 344 -18.45 -8.98 -32.54
C THR A 344 -16.96 -8.67 -32.40
N GLY A 345 -16.51 -7.62 -33.06
CA GLY A 345 -15.18 -7.09 -32.81
C GLY A 345 -15.08 -6.45 -31.43
N ARG A 346 -13.95 -6.65 -30.75
CA ARG A 346 -13.67 -6.02 -29.46
C ARG A 346 -12.70 -4.84 -29.68
N PRO A 347 -13.15 -3.59 -29.50
CA PRO A 347 -12.23 -2.45 -29.51
C PRO A 347 -11.26 -2.55 -28.32
N LYS A 348 -10.00 -2.14 -28.54
CA LYS A 348 -8.99 -1.99 -27.49
C LYS A 348 -9.03 -0.56 -26.96
N HIS A 349 -9.05 -0.41 -25.64
CA HIS A 349 -8.96 0.89 -24.96
C HIS A 349 -7.56 1.49 -25.04
N TYR A 350 -7.46 2.81 -25.11
CA TYR A 350 -6.20 3.53 -25.36
C TYR A 350 -5.20 3.35 -24.22
N TYR A 351 -5.66 3.43 -22.97
CA TYR A 351 -4.81 3.23 -21.81
C TYR A 351 -4.23 1.80 -21.75
N SER A 352 -5.01 0.80 -22.18
CA SER A 352 -4.52 -0.58 -22.28
C SER A 352 -3.45 -0.76 -23.37
N VAL A 353 -3.51 0.02 -24.46
CA VAL A 353 -2.47 0.05 -25.50
C VAL A 353 -1.20 0.68 -24.93
N TYR A 354 -1.33 1.83 -24.26
CA TYR A 354 -0.24 2.53 -23.58
C TYR A 354 0.49 1.63 -22.58
N GLN A 355 -0.26 0.94 -21.69
CA GLN A 355 0.33 0.05 -20.69
C GLN A 355 1.10 -1.12 -21.33
N LYS A 356 0.63 -1.66 -22.46
CA LYS A 356 1.32 -2.72 -23.19
C LYS A 356 2.61 -2.24 -23.85
N MET A 357 2.66 -1.00 -24.33
CA MET A 357 3.87 -0.41 -24.94
C MET A 357 4.97 -0.23 -23.89
N ILE A 358 4.66 0.42 -22.77
CA ILE A 358 5.66 0.77 -21.75
C ILE A 358 6.12 -0.43 -20.95
N VAL A 359 5.18 -1.24 -20.43
CA VAL A 359 5.52 -2.31 -19.47
C VAL A 359 6.20 -3.49 -20.15
N ARG A 360 5.94 -3.71 -21.44
CA ARG A 360 6.47 -4.88 -22.16
C ARG A 360 7.52 -4.52 -23.22
N GLY A 361 7.85 -3.24 -23.39
CA GLY A 361 8.82 -2.76 -24.37
C GLY A 361 8.53 -3.25 -25.80
N ARG A 362 7.24 -3.45 -26.14
CA ARG A 362 6.85 -3.99 -27.44
C ARG A 362 6.66 -2.88 -28.46
N ASP A 363 7.12 -3.13 -29.68
CA ASP A 363 6.91 -2.23 -30.81
C ASP A 363 5.42 -2.05 -31.12
N PHE A 364 5.05 -0.81 -31.47
CA PHE A 364 3.68 -0.43 -31.79
C PHE A 364 3.07 -1.32 -32.91
N ALA A 365 3.90 -1.80 -33.83
CA ALA A 365 3.49 -2.68 -34.93
C ALA A 365 2.97 -4.05 -34.46
N GLU A 366 3.60 -4.67 -33.45
CA GLU A 366 3.20 -6.00 -32.94
C GLU A 366 1.90 -5.96 -32.13
N ILE A 367 1.63 -4.85 -31.43
CA ILE A 367 0.45 -4.70 -30.56
C ILE A 367 -0.83 -4.57 -31.39
N TYR A 368 -0.69 -4.00 -32.60
CA TYR A 368 -1.77 -3.76 -33.55
C TYR A 368 -2.15 -4.99 -34.37
N ASP A 369 -1.26 -5.97 -34.48
CA ASP A 369 -1.51 -7.20 -35.24
C ASP A 369 -2.42 -8.20 -34.51
N LEU A 370 -2.79 -7.89 -33.27
CA LEU A 370 -3.78 -8.64 -32.51
C LEU A 370 -5.18 -8.04 -32.65
N VAL A 371 -5.98 -8.65 -33.51
CA VAL A 371 -7.43 -8.42 -33.56
C VAL A 371 -8.12 -9.23 -32.48
N GLY A 372 -8.99 -8.56 -31.71
CA GLY A 372 -9.77 -9.20 -30.65
C GLY A 372 -11.20 -9.43 -31.11
N ILE A 373 -11.66 -10.68 -31.03
CA ILE A 373 -13.03 -11.08 -31.38
C ILE A 373 -13.73 -11.61 -30.15
N ARG A 374 -15.01 -11.28 -30.03
CA ARG A 374 -15.89 -11.74 -28.97
C ARG A 374 -17.03 -12.54 -29.57
N VAL A 375 -17.18 -13.78 -29.13
CA VAL A 375 -18.26 -14.70 -29.49
C VAL A 375 -19.19 -14.84 -28.29
N LEU A 376 -20.46 -14.47 -28.49
CA LEU A 376 -21.52 -14.59 -27.49
C LEU A 376 -22.46 -15.74 -27.87
N VAL A 377 -22.68 -16.64 -26.92
CA VAL A 377 -23.54 -17.82 -27.08
C VAL A 377 -24.60 -17.90 -25.98
N ASP A 378 -25.57 -18.79 -26.12
CA ASP A 378 -26.64 -18.96 -25.14
C ASP A 378 -26.19 -19.85 -23.95
N THR A 379 -25.50 -20.97 -24.21
CA THR A 379 -25.14 -21.94 -23.15
C THR A 379 -23.63 -22.15 -22.98
N VAL A 380 -23.22 -22.68 -21.82
CA VAL A 380 -21.81 -23.03 -21.55
C VAL A 380 -21.32 -24.15 -22.47
N ARG A 381 -22.20 -25.11 -22.81
CA ARG A 381 -21.89 -26.16 -23.79
C ARG A 381 -21.51 -25.55 -25.13
N ASP A 382 -22.26 -24.54 -25.57
CA ASP A 382 -22.00 -23.85 -26.83
C ASP A 382 -20.68 -23.07 -26.80
N CYS A 383 -20.21 -22.63 -25.62
CA CYS A 383 -18.88 -22.00 -25.51
C CYS A 383 -17.77 -22.97 -25.92
N TYR A 384 -17.80 -24.21 -25.41
CA TYR A 384 -16.80 -25.22 -25.73
C TYR A 384 -16.98 -25.77 -27.16
N ALA A 385 -18.22 -25.87 -27.64
CA ALA A 385 -18.48 -26.23 -29.03
C ALA A 385 -17.90 -25.18 -29.99
N ALA A 386 -18.15 -23.88 -29.72
CA ALA A 386 -17.58 -22.78 -30.50
C ALA A 386 -16.05 -22.75 -30.46
N LEU A 387 -15.45 -23.06 -29.30
CA LEU A 387 -13.99 -23.21 -29.17
C LEU A 387 -13.47 -24.30 -30.10
N GLY A 388 -14.10 -25.48 -30.10
CA GLY A 388 -13.73 -26.59 -30.97
C GLY A 388 -13.86 -26.26 -32.46
N THR A 389 -14.93 -25.56 -32.85
CA THR A 389 -15.12 -25.09 -34.23
C THR A 389 -14.00 -24.15 -34.67
N VAL A 390 -13.60 -23.21 -33.81
CA VAL A 390 -12.50 -22.27 -34.12
C VAL A 390 -11.15 -22.99 -34.21
N HIS A 391 -10.86 -23.93 -33.31
CA HIS A 391 -9.61 -24.71 -33.33
C HIS A 391 -9.52 -25.68 -34.51
N ALA A 392 -10.66 -26.10 -35.07
CA ALA A 392 -10.70 -26.90 -36.29
C ALA A 392 -10.33 -26.07 -37.54
N ARG A 393 -10.64 -24.76 -37.55
CA ARG A 393 -10.26 -23.85 -38.64
C ARG A 393 -8.83 -23.35 -38.51
N TRP A 394 -8.44 -22.89 -37.33
CA TRP A 394 -7.16 -22.23 -37.10
C TRP A 394 -6.36 -22.90 -35.99
N ASN A 395 -5.07 -23.06 -36.24
CA ASN A 395 -4.16 -23.65 -35.27
C ASN A 395 -4.03 -22.76 -34.03
N PRO A 396 -4.32 -23.29 -32.82
CA PRO A 396 -4.15 -22.55 -31.58
C PRO A 396 -2.67 -22.39 -31.23
N VAL A 397 -2.32 -21.24 -30.67
CA VAL A 397 -0.97 -20.97 -30.18
C VAL A 397 -0.80 -21.64 -28.80
N PRO A 398 0.19 -22.55 -28.62
CA PRO A 398 0.43 -23.22 -27.35
C PRO A 398 0.65 -22.23 -26.19
N GLY A 399 0.11 -22.56 -25.01
CA GLY A 399 0.23 -21.73 -23.80
C GLY A 399 -0.62 -20.45 -23.80
N ARG A 400 -1.42 -20.18 -24.85
CA ARG A 400 -2.33 -19.02 -24.93
C ARG A 400 -3.82 -19.35 -24.80
N PHE A 401 -4.15 -20.58 -24.43
CA PHE A 401 -5.50 -20.96 -24.04
C PHE A 401 -5.69 -20.76 -22.53
N LYS A 402 -6.82 -20.15 -22.13
CA LYS A 402 -7.20 -19.96 -20.73
C LYS A 402 -8.69 -20.20 -20.57
N ASP A 403 -9.05 -21.12 -19.69
CA ASP A 403 -10.43 -21.44 -19.36
C ASP A 403 -10.85 -20.71 -18.07
N TYR A 404 -11.39 -19.50 -18.22
CA TYR A 404 -11.97 -18.78 -17.08
C TYR A 404 -13.42 -19.18 -16.78
N ILE A 405 -14.01 -20.15 -17.49
CA ILE A 405 -15.32 -20.70 -17.13
C ILE A 405 -15.11 -21.70 -15.99
N ALA A 406 -14.17 -22.63 -16.17
CA ALA A 406 -13.80 -23.63 -15.16
C ALA A 406 -13.04 -23.00 -13.98
N MET A 407 -12.19 -22.00 -14.24
CA MET A 407 -11.45 -21.26 -13.22
C MET A 407 -11.77 -19.75 -13.31
N PRO A 408 -12.92 -19.31 -12.76
CA PRO A 408 -13.31 -17.90 -12.76
C PRO A 408 -12.25 -17.02 -12.11
N LYS A 409 -12.11 -15.79 -12.60
CA LYS A 409 -11.25 -14.82 -11.91
C LYS A 409 -11.93 -14.32 -10.64
N PHE A 410 -11.12 -13.71 -9.77
CA PHE A 410 -11.56 -13.10 -8.51
C PHE A 410 -12.78 -12.16 -8.66
N ASN A 411 -12.82 -11.35 -9.73
CA ASN A 411 -13.94 -10.45 -10.01
C ASN A 411 -15.14 -11.13 -10.71
N MET A 412 -15.29 -12.44 -10.52
CA MET A 412 -16.34 -13.29 -11.12
C MET A 412 -16.33 -13.32 -12.65
N TYR A 413 -15.23 -12.90 -13.27
CA TYR A 413 -15.07 -12.90 -14.72
C TYR A 413 -14.98 -14.33 -15.25
N GLN A 414 -15.85 -14.65 -16.21
CA GLN A 414 -15.91 -15.94 -16.89
C GLN A 414 -15.87 -15.76 -18.42
N SER A 415 -14.96 -16.47 -19.08
CA SER A 415 -14.82 -16.54 -20.54
C SER A 415 -13.74 -17.55 -20.93
N LEU A 416 -13.86 -18.17 -22.10
CA LEU A 416 -12.76 -18.91 -22.72
C LEU A 416 -11.92 -17.93 -23.54
N HIS A 417 -10.62 -17.86 -23.27
CA HIS A 417 -9.67 -17.07 -24.05
C HIS A 417 -8.76 -18.00 -24.83
N THR A 418 -8.62 -17.74 -26.13
CA THR A 418 -7.68 -18.47 -26.97
C THR A 418 -7.05 -17.52 -27.97
N THR A 419 -5.79 -17.78 -28.34
CA THR A 419 -5.13 -17.10 -29.45
C THR A 419 -4.86 -18.13 -30.54
N VAL A 420 -5.28 -17.83 -31.76
CA VAL A 420 -5.11 -18.69 -32.94
C VAL A 420 -4.39 -17.94 -34.04
N ILE A 421 -3.72 -18.65 -34.94
CA ILE A 421 -3.14 -18.05 -36.15
C ILE A 421 -4.23 -17.92 -37.21
N GLY A 422 -4.71 -16.70 -37.43
CA GLY A 422 -5.78 -16.39 -38.38
C GLY A 422 -5.29 -16.22 -39.83
N PRO A 423 -6.16 -15.72 -40.71
CA PRO A 423 -5.84 -15.53 -42.12
C PRO A 423 -4.64 -14.57 -42.30
N GLY A 424 -3.77 -14.87 -43.26
CA GLY A 424 -2.55 -14.09 -43.48
C GLY A 424 -1.48 -14.26 -42.39
N GLY A 425 -1.58 -15.29 -41.54
CA GLY A 425 -0.55 -15.64 -40.54
C GLY A 425 -0.55 -14.77 -39.29
N LYS A 426 -1.58 -13.93 -39.11
CA LYS A 426 -1.66 -12.97 -38.01
C LYS A 426 -2.37 -13.56 -36.79
N PRO A 427 -1.90 -13.27 -35.56
CA PRO A 427 -2.54 -13.78 -34.35
C PRO A 427 -3.91 -13.12 -34.09
N VAL A 428 -4.95 -13.93 -33.91
CA VAL A 428 -6.30 -13.50 -33.55
C VAL A 428 -6.60 -13.95 -32.11
N GLU A 429 -7.00 -13.00 -31.26
CA GLU A 429 -7.45 -13.27 -29.89
C GLU A 429 -8.97 -13.45 -29.89
N LEU A 430 -9.45 -14.62 -29.45
CA LEU A 430 -10.87 -14.91 -29.31
C LEU A 430 -11.29 -14.98 -27.85
N GLN A 431 -12.44 -14.39 -27.55
CA GLN A 431 -13.13 -14.47 -26.28
C GLN A 431 -14.51 -15.07 -26.48
N ILE A 432 -14.73 -16.26 -25.93
CA ILE A 432 -16.00 -16.96 -26.04
C ILE A 432 -16.66 -16.96 -24.66
N ARG A 433 -17.92 -16.54 -24.58
CA ARG A 433 -18.69 -16.52 -23.32
C ARG A 433 -20.19 -16.47 -23.60
N THR A 434 -21.00 -16.80 -22.60
CA THR A 434 -22.45 -16.66 -22.74
C THR A 434 -22.92 -15.20 -22.63
N PHE A 435 -24.16 -14.90 -23.03
CA PHE A 435 -24.75 -13.58 -22.79
C PHE A 435 -24.79 -13.20 -21.30
N ASP A 436 -25.05 -14.17 -20.41
CA ASP A 436 -25.04 -13.94 -18.97
C ASP A 436 -23.63 -13.68 -18.43
N MET A 437 -22.65 -14.45 -18.89
CA MET A 437 -21.24 -14.22 -18.57
C MET A 437 -20.76 -12.87 -19.10
N HIS A 438 -21.24 -12.45 -20.28
CA HIS A 438 -20.95 -11.13 -20.82
C HIS A 438 -21.52 -10.03 -19.94
N ARG A 439 -22.80 -10.11 -19.55
CA ARG A 439 -23.43 -9.12 -18.67
C ARG A 439 -22.71 -9.00 -17.33
N ARG A 440 -22.36 -10.13 -16.71
CA ARG A 440 -21.55 -10.18 -15.49
C ARG A 440 -20.14 -9.62 -15.68
N ALA A 441 -19.52 -9.83 -16.83
CA ALA A 441 -18.19 -9.30 -17.08
C ALA A 441 -18.14 -7.81 -17.41
N GLU A 442 -19.22 -7.21 -17.93
CA GLU A 442 -19.26 -5.76 -18.21
C GLU A 442 -19.70 -4.97 -16.97
N TYR A 443 -20.76 -5.44 -16.30
CA TYR A 443 -21.41 -4.73 -15.20
C TYR A 443 -21.07 -5.30 -13.81
N GLY A 444 -20.34 -6.42 -13.75
CA GLY A 444 -19.85 -6.99 -12.51
C GLY A 444 -20.95 -7.33 -11.52
N ILE A 445 -20.73 -6.90 -10.29
CA ILE A 445 -21.65 -6.94 -9.16
C ILE A 445 -23.03 -6.40 -9.54
N ALA A 446 -23.17 -5.30 -10.29
CA ALA A 446 -24.47 -4.75 -10.70
C ALA A 446 -25.36 -5.76 -11.45
N ALA A 447 -24.77 -6.65 -12.26
CA ALA A 447 -25.51 -7.67 -13.00
C ALA A 447 -26.13 -8.76 -12.08
N HIS A 448 -25.54 -9.01 -10.90
CA HIS A 448 -25.99 -10.06 -9.98
C HIS A 448 -27.28 -9.68 -9.24
N TRP A 449 -27.50 -8.38 -8.97
CA TRP A 449 -28.71 -7.91 -8.27
C TRP A 449 -29.96 -8.05 -9.15
N LYS A 450 -29.81 -7.89 -10.48
CA LYS A 450 -30.90 -8.14 -11.44
C LYS A 450 -31.42 -9.59 -11.36
N TYR A 451 -30.53 -10.56 -11.16
CA TYR A 451 -30.87 -11.99 -11.12
C TYR A 451 -31.55 -12.41 -9.81
N LYS A 452 -31.22 -11.77 -8.69
CA LYS A 452 -31.85 -12.05 -7.38
C LYS A 452 -33.34 -11.68 -7.37
N GLN A 453 -33.76 -10.64 -8.12
CA GLN A 453 -35.19 -10.29 -8.24
C GLN A 453 -35.96 -11.32 -9.08
N GLU A 454 -35.38 -11.84 -10.17
CA GLU A 454 -36.02 -12.87 -11.00
C GLU A 454 -36.18 -14.21 -10.25
N ALA A 455 -35.19 -14.60 -9.44
CA ALA A 455 -35.27 -15.81 -8.61
C ALA A 455 -36.27 -15.71 -7.44
N VAL A 456 -36.63 -14.50 -7.00
CA VAL A 456 -37.65 -14.25 -5.96
C VAL A 456 -39.05 -14.12 -6.57
N ALA A 457 -39.17 -13.67 -7.83
CA ALA A 457 -40.45 -13.40 -8.50
C ALA A 457 -40.95 -14.52 -9.43
N GLY A 458 -40.21 -15.62 -9.62
CA GLY A 458 -40.60 -16.68 -10.55
C GLY A 458 -40.18 -18.08 -10.11
N ALA A 459 -41.15 -18.84 -9.60
CA ALA A 459 -41.10 -20.29 -9.68
C ALA A 459 -41.21 -20.71 -11.16
N SER A 460 -40.08 -20.82 -11.87
CA SER A 460 -40.05 -21.46 -13.18
C SER A 460 -38.91 -22.47 -13.25
N LYS A 461 -39.29 -23.70 -13.56
CA LYS A 461 -38.46 -24.90 -13.64
C LYS A 461 -37.47 -24.76 -14.80
N VAL A 462 -36.20 -24.51 -14.49
CA VAL A 462 -35.09 -24.99 -15.32
C VAL A 462 -34.45 -26.11 -14.52
N ARG A 463 -34.63 -27.35 -14.99
CA ARG A 463 -33.99 -28.54 -14.44
C ARG A 463 -32.50 -28.46 -14.75
N THR A 464 -31.69 -28.28 -13.72
CA THR A 464 -30.30 -28.73 -13.69
C THR A 464 -30.26 -29.95 -12.79
N ASP A 465 -29.76 -31.06 -13.32
CA ASP A 465 -29.88 -32.40 -12.75
C ASP A 465 -28.81 -32.65 -11.70
N VAL A 466 -28.75 -31.80 -10.67
CA VAL A 466 -27.99 -32.04 -9.44
C VAL A 466 -28.81 -31.49 -8.29
N ALA A 467 -29.33 -32.39 -7.44
CA ALA A 467 -30.17 -32.03 -6.30
C ALA A 467 -29.39 -31.23 -5.25
N PRO A 468 -29.84 -30.01 -4.86
CA PRO A 468 -29.38 -29.40 -3.63
C PRO A 468 -30.22 -29.92 -2.46
N GLY A 469 -29.54 -30.43 -1.44
CA GLY A 469 -30.15 -30.83 -0.17
C GLY A 469 -30.92 -29.67 0.48
N ARG A 470 -32.03 -30.00 1.16
CA ARG A 470 -32.86 -29.05 1.89
C ARG A 470 -32.08 -28.41 3.04
N SER A 471 -31.76 -27.12 2.94
CA SER A 471 -31.41 -26.29 4.09
C SER A 471 -32.08 -24.90 4.00
N GLY A 472 -32.33 -24.30 5.16
CA GLY A 472 -33.36 -23.29 5.40
C GLY A 472 -33.09 -21.89 4.85
N LYS A 473 -34.09 -21.00 5.00
CA LYS A 473 -34.08 -19.59 4.53
C LYS A 473 -32.86 -18.76 4.97
N ALA A 474 -32.16 -19.15 6.03
CA ALA A 474 -30.94 -18.48 6.49
C ALA A 474 -29.71 -18.70 5.58
N ASP A 475 -29.67 -19.80 4.82
CA ASP A 475 -28.52 -20.13 3.95
C ASP A 475 -28.52 -19.36 2.62
N LYS A 476 -29.64 -18.73 2.25
CA LYS A 476 -29.74 -17.94 1.02
C LYS A 476 -29.23 -16.51 1.15
N GLU A 477 -29.22 -15.97 2.37
CA GLU A 477 -28.54 -14.70 2.65
C GLU A 477 -27.03 -14.90 2.74
N SER A 478 -26.57 -15.99 3.36
CA SER A 478 -25.14 -16.29 3.53
C SER A 478 -24.39 -16.56 2.22
N ALA A 479 -25.05 -17.04 1.16
CA ALA A 479 -24.43 -17.21 -0.17
C ALA A 479 -23.95 -15.88 -0.77
N ALA A 480 -24.77 -14.81 -0.69
CA ALA A 480 -24.38 -13.48 -1.18
C ALA A 480 -23.26 -12.83 -0.35
N VAL A 481 -23.10 -13.24 0.92
CA VAL A 481 -22.02 -12.75 1.80
C VAL A 481 -20.75 -13.61 1.71
N ASN A 482 -20.83 -14.86 1.24
CA ASN A 482 -19.66 -15.68 0.92
C ASN A 482 -19.01 -15.27 -0.42
N ASP A 483 -19.79 -14.76 -1.37
CA ASP A 483 -19.30 -14.29 -2.69
C ASP A 483 -18.43 -13.01 -2.62
N MET A 484 -18.28 -12.42 -1.43
CA MET A 484 -17.56 -11.16 -1.20
C MET A 484 -16.43 -11.32 -0.17
N ALA A 485 -15.75 -12.47 -0.19
CA ALA A 485 -14.66 -12.80 0.74
C ALA A 485 -13.58 -11.69 0.85
N TRP A 486 -13.25 -10.99 -0.25
CA TRP A 486 -12.29 -9.88 -0.21
C TRP A 486 -12.78 -8.64 0.54
N LEU A 487 -14.08 -8.30 0.48
CA LEU A 487 -14.62 -7.14 1.20
C LEU A 487 -14.59 -7.38 2.71
N ARG A 488 -14.86 -8.62 3.14
CA ARG A 488 -14.66 -9.03 4.54
C ARG A 488 -13.18 -9.00 4.93
N GLN A 489 -12.30 -9.48 4.06
CA GLN A 489 -10.85 -9.42 4.27
C GLN A 489 -10.36 -7.97 4.45
N LEU A 490 -10.85 -7.02 3.65
CA LEU A 490 -10.55 -5.59 3.80
C LEU A 490 -11.07 -5.01 5.13
N LEU A 491 -12.25 -5.41 5.59
CA LEU A 491 -12.78 -5.03 6.90
C LEU A 491 -11.92 -5.58 8.05
N ASP A 492 -11.51 -6.84 7.96
CA ASP A 492 -10.68 -7.45 8.99
C ASP A 492 -9.30 -6.79 9.03
N TRP A 493 -8.74 -6.39 7.89
CA TRP A 493 -7.50 -5.61 7.85
C TRP A 493 -7.63 -4.24 8.51
N GLN A 494 -8.80 -3.60 8.39
CA GLN A 494 -9.07 -2.34 9.07
C GLN A 494 -9.15 -2.50 10.58
N LYS A 495 -9.61 -3.66 11.07
CA LYS A 495 -9.54 -3.98 12.51
C LYS A 495 -8.11 -4.23 12.98
N GLU A 496 -7.26 -4.73 12.08
CA GLU A 496 -5.86 -5.10 12.38
C GLU A 496 -4.85 -3.96 12.22
N THR A 497 -5.15 -2.91 11.46
CA THR A 497 -4.21 -1.81 11.15
C THR A 497 -4.67 -0.50 11.80
N GLU A 498 -3.89 0.01 12.75
CA GLU A 498 -4.20 1.27 13.45
C GLU A 498 -3.88 2.50 12.58
N ASP A 499 -2.78 2.48 11.82
CA ASP A 499 -2.35 3.60 10.96
C ASP A 499 -3.05 3.62 9.58
N PRO A 500 -3.74 4.71 9.22
CA PRO A 500 -4.34 4.87 7.89
C PRO A 500 -3.30 4.86 6.75
N GLY A 501 -2.11 5.45 6.95
CA GLY A 501 -1.09 5.55 5.91
C GLY A 501 -0.62 4.18 5.44
N GLU A 502 -0.24 3.32 6.39
CA GLU A 502 0.12 1.92 6.14
C GLU A 502 -1.03 1.14 5.50
N PHE A 503 -2.27 1.38 5.92
CA PHE A 503 -3.45 0.76 5.31
C PHE A 503 -3.58 1.12 3.82
N LEU A 504 -3.39 2.39 3.45
CA LEU A 504 -3.49 2.84 2.06
C LEU A 504 -2.36 2.29 1.20
N GLU A 505 -1.12 2.22 1.70
CA GLU A 505 -0.02 1.60 0.98
C GLU A 505 -0.24 0.10 0.77
N SER A 506 -0.70 -0.60 1.81
CA SER A 506 -1.06 -2.03 1.74
C SER A 506 -2.17 -2.27 0.72
N LEU A 507 -3.22 -1.45 0.76
CA LEU A 507 -4.33 -1.50 -0.18
C LEU A 507 -3.85 -1.21 -1.61
N ARG A 508 -2.98 -0.20 -1.83
CA ARG A 508 -2.41 0.08 -3.16
C ARG A 508 -1.57 -1.08 -3.66
N PHE A 509 -0.78 -1.71 -2.80
CA PHE A 509 0.03 -2.86 -3.16
C PHE A 509 -0.84 -4.06 -3.57
N ASP A 510 -1.92 -4.31 -2.83
CA ASP A 510 -2.87 -5.38 -3.13
C ASP A 510 -3.69 -5.09 -4.39
N LEU A 511 -4.16 -3.85 -4.57
CA LEU A 511 -4.94 -3.42 -5.74
C LEU A 511 -4.12 -3.42 -7.04
N SER A 512 -2.80 -3.21 -6.97
CA SER A 512 -1.95 -2.98 -8.15
C SER A 512 -1.25 -4.22 -8.69
N ARG A 513 -1.08 -5.29 -7.88
CA ARG A 513 -0.35 -6.48 -8.31
C ARG A 513 -1.28 -7.56 -8.88
N ASN A 514 -0.77 -8.29 -9.86
CA ASN A 514 -1.41 -9.52 -10.33
C ASN A 514 -1.43 -10.53 -9.19
N GLU A 515 -2.49 -11.31 -9.08
CA GLU A 515 -2.61 -12.38 -8.08
C GLU A 515 -2.18 -13.73 -8.69
N VAL A 516 -1.60 -14.58 -7.85
CA VAL A 516 -1.37 -16.01 -8.09
C VAL A 516 -2.35 -16.83 -7.23
N PHE A 517 -2.99 -17.80 -7.86
CA PHE A 517 -3.95 -18.71 -7.26
C PHE A 517 -3.24 -20.02 -6.97
N VAL A 518 -3.21 -20.40 -5.70
CA VAL A 518 -2.59 -21.63 -5.23
C VAL A 518 -3.61 -22.51 -4.55
N PHE A 519 -3.45 -23.81 -4.70
CA PHE A 519 -4.34 -24.82 -4.16
C PHE A 519 -3.84 -25.31 -2.81
N THR A 520 -4.74 -25.42 -1.85
CA THR A 520 -4.51 -26.22 -0.65
C THR A 520 -4.60 -27.71 -1.01
N PRO A 521 -4.00 -28.61 -0.23
CA PRO A 521 -4.18 -30.07 -0.40
C PRO A 521 -5.64 -30.54 -0.28
N LYS A 522 -6.55 -29.71 0.27
CA LYS A 522 -7.98 -29.98 0.34
C LYS A 522 -8.76 -29.55 -0.90
N GLY A 523 -8.11 -28.86 -1.84
CA GLY A 523 -8.71 -28.33 -3.06
C GLY A 523 -9.23 -26.89 -2.94
N ASP A 524 -9.13 -26.26 -1.77
CA ASP A 524 -9.47 -24.84 -1.61
C ASP A 524 -8.45 -23.95 -2.33
N VAL A 525 -8.95 -22.91 -3.02
CA VAL A 525 -8.11 -21.95 -3.76
C VAL A 525 -7.85 -20.72 -2.90
N ILE A 526 -6.57 -20.37 -2.73
CA ILE A 526 -6.14 -19.16 -2.03
C ILE A 526 -5.45 -18.22 -3.02
N ALA A 527 -5.88 -16.95 -3.02
CA ALA A 527 -5.29 -15.90 -3.83
C ALA A 527 -4.18 -15.18 -3.04
N LEU A 528 -3.01 -15.04 -3.66
CA LEU A 528 -1.83 -14.37 -3.11
C LEU A 528 -1.27 -13.36 -4.11
N PRO A 529 -0.50 -12.35 -3.69
CA PRO A 529 0.16 -11.45 -4.63
C PRO A 529 1.20 -12.19 -5.49
N ALA A 530 1.38 -11.79 -6.75
CA ALA A 530 2.36 -12.41 -7.64
C ALA A 530 3.78 -12.32 -7.07
N GLY A 531 4.49 -13.46 -7.13
CA GLY A 531 5.78 -13.65 -6.48
C GLY A 531 5.70 -13.93 -4.98
N ALA A 532 4.51 -14.21 -4.44
CA ALA A 532 4.34 -14.69 -3.07
C ALA A 532 5.11 -15.99 -2.83
N THR A 533 5.49 -16.19 -1.57
CA THR A 533 6.23 -17.37 -1.14
C THR A 533 5.36 -18.35 -0.33
N PRO A 534 5.81 -19.59 -0.08
CA PRO A 534 5.10 -20.51 0.80
C PRO A 534 4.81 -19.95 2.20
N VAL A 535 5.65 -19.02 2.70
CA VAL A 535 5.41 -18.33 3.97
C VAL A 535 4.20 -17.40 3.86
N ASP A 536 4.08 -16.64 2.76
CA ASP A 536 2.89 -15.82 2.49
C ASP A 536 1.62 -16.66 2.46
N PHE A 537 1.67 -17.85 1.84
CA PHE A 537 0.56 -18.81 1.84
C PHE A 537 0.20 -19.28 3.26
N ALA A 538 1.19 -19.61 4.10
CA ALA A 538 0.96 -20.05 5.47
C ALA A 538 0.24 -18.98 6.31
N TYR A 539 0.65 -17.70 6.21
CA TYR A 539 -0.01 -16.57 6.88
C TYR A 539 -1.38 -16.22 6.29
N ALA A 540 -1.62 -16.53 5.02
CA ALA A 540 -2.94 -16.38 4.40
C ALA A 540 -3.93 -17.43 4.90
N VAL A 541 -3.48 -18.68 5.11
CA VAL A 541 -4.30 -19.73 5.73
C VAL A 541 -4.64 -19.36 7.17
N HIS A 542 -3.62 -19.11 8.01
CA HIS A 542 -3.83 -18.69 9.40
C HIS A 542 -2.54 -18.15 10.01
N THR A 543 -2.66 -17.14 10.89
CA THR A 543 -1.49 -16.53 11.56
C THR A 543 -0.66 -17.55 12.35
N GLU A 544 -1.30 -18.43 13.13
CA GLU A 544 -0.61 -19.51 13.86
C GLU A 544 0.11 -20.52 12.93
N VAL A 545 -0.46 -20.79 11.75
CA VAL A 545 0.17 -21.69 10.77
C VAL A 545 1.42 -21.01 10.21
N GLY A 546 1.33 -19.71 9.89
CA GLY A 546 2.47 -18.86 9.52
C GLY A 546 3.58 -18.85 10.58
N HIS A 547 3.25 -18.57 11.84
CA HIS A 547 4.23 -18.53 12.94
C HIS A 547 4.96 -19.86 13.13
N ARG A 548 4.26 -20.99 12.92
CA ARG A 548 4.79 -22.34 13.16
C ARG A 548 5.39 -23.00 11.92
N THR A 549 5.51 -22.27 10.80
CA THR A 549 5.97 -22.84 9.53
C THR A 549 7.47 -23.21 9.60
N ILE A 550 7.81 -24.47 9.29
CA ILE A 550 9.20 -24.93 9.18
C ILE A 550 9.61 -25.10 7.72
N GLY A 551 8.71 -25.59 6.88
CA GLY A 551 8.99 -25.94 5.50
C GLY A 551 7.71 -26.04 4.68
N ALA A 552 7.87 -26.12 3.37
CA ALA A 552 6.76 -26.25 2.45
C ALA A 552 7.07 -27.25 1.33
N ARG A 553 6.02 -27.85 0.81
CA ARG A 553 6.04 -28.73 -0.36
C ARG A 553 5.11 -28.17 -1.42
N VAL A 554 5.61 -28.02 -2.63
CA VAL A 554 4.85 -27.54 -3.79
C VAL A 554 4.78 -28.65 -4.83
N ASN A 555 3.58 -29.01 -5.26
CA ASN A 555 3.31 -30.09 -6.24
C ASN A 555 4.02 -31.41 -5.87
N GLY A 556 4.04 -31.76 -4.58
CA GLY A 556 4.68 -32.99 -4.10
C GLY A 556 6.19 -32.88 -3.81
N ARG A 557 6.86 -31.77 -4.15
CA ARG A 557 8.31 -31.58 -3.96
C ARG A 557 8.63 -30.58 -2.86
N LEU A 558 9.63 -30.88 -2.03
CA LEU A 558 10.13 -29.95 -1.01
C LEU A 558 10.79 -28.74 -1.68
N VAL A 559 10.36 -27.55 -1.30
CA VAL A 559 10.90 -26.29 -1.84
C VAL A 559 11.40 -25.39 -0.70
N PRO A 560 12.42 -24.56 -0.95
CA PRO A 560 12.83 -23.52 0.00
C PRO A 560 11.68 -22.56 0.29
N LEU A 561 11.61 -22.04 1.51
CA LEU A 561 10.60 -21.05 1.93
C LEU A 561 10.68 -19.73 1.15
N GLU A 562 11.80 -19.45 0.50
CA GLU A 562 12.05 -18.26 -0.33
C GLU A 562 11.54 -18.40 -1.77
N SER A 563 11.19 -19.62 -2.19
CA SER A 563 10.72 -19.88 -3.55
C SER A 563 9.41 -19.15 -3.85
N THR A 564 9.24 -18.71 -5.10
CA THR A 564 8.01 -18.07 -5.55
C THR A 564 6.98 -19.11 -5.98
N LEU A 565 5.71 -18.84 -5.68
CA LEU A 565 4.58 -19.67 -6.06
C LEU A 565 4.00 -19.24 -7.41
N ASP A 566 3.69 -20.22 -8.25
CA ASP A 566 3.06 -20.03 -9.55
C ASP A 566 1.54 -20.35 -9.51
N ASN A 567 0.84 -19.89 -10.55
CA ASN A 567 -0.59 -20.17 -10.70
C ASN A 567 -0.85 -21.67 -10.87
N GLY A 568 -1.68 -22.23 -10.00
CA GLY A 568 -2.09 -23.62 -10.04
C GLY A 568 -1.26 -24.56 -9.18
N ASP A 569 -0.28 -24.04 -8.46
CA ASP A 569 0.55 -24.83 -7.56
C ASP A 569 -0.24 -25.35 -6.36
N LEU A 570 -0.05 -26.63 -6.03
CA LEU A 570 -0.57 -27.26 -4.82
C LEU A 570 0.45 -27.12 -3.69
N VAL A 571 0.11 -26.35 -2.65
CA VAL A 571 1.02 -25.96 -1.57
C VAL A 571 0.64 -26.64 -0.27
N GLU A 572 1.56 -27.42 0.28
CA GLU A 572 1.47 -28.05 1.60
C GLU A 572 2.48 -27.40 2.55
N VAL A 573 2.04 -26.96 3.72
CA VAL A 573 2.89 -26.33 4.73
C VAL A 573 3.10 -27.27 5.91
N PHE A 574 4.36 -27.44 6.32
CA PHE A 574 4.71 -28.18 7.54
C PHE A 574 4.81 -27.24 8.73
N THR A 575 4.07 -27.57 9.80
CA THR A 575 4.07 -26.79 11.04
C THR A 575 4.74 -27.56 12.18
N SER A 576 5.47 -26.84 13.03
CA SER A 576 6.03 -27.39 14.29
C SER A 576 5.10 -27.14 15.47
N LYS A 577 5.20 -27.99 16.49
CA LYS A 577 4.63 -27.72 17.83
C LYS A 577 5.69 -27.39 18.88
N ALA A 578 6.97 -27.29 18.51
CA ALA A 578 8.04 -26.98 19.46
C ALA A 578 7.88 -25.56 20.04
N ALA A 579 8.17 -25.39 21.34
CA ALA A 579 8.01 -24.11 22.05
C ALA A 579 8.93 -22.98 21.53
N GLY A 580 10.03 -23.33 20.86
CA GLY A 580 10.93 -22.38 20.19
C GLY A 580 10.70 -22.23 18.69
N ALA A 581 9.60 -22.78 18.15
CA ALA A 581 9.28 -22.62 16.73
C ALA A 581 8.58 -21.27 16.51
N GLY A 582 9.26 -20.37 15.82
CA GLY A 582 8.77 -19.04 15.45
C GLY A 582 9.36 -18.56 14.13
N PRO A 583 8.84 -17.46 13.57
CA PRO A 583 9.38 -16.86 12.35
C PRO A 583 10.81 -16.35 12.58
N SER A 584 11.67 -16.43 11.56
CA SER A 584 13.00 -15.82 11.61
C SER A 584 12.99 -14.38 11.06
N ARG A 585 13.99 -13.58 11.41
CA ARG A 585 14.11 -12.18 10.93
C ARG A 585 14.35 -12.12 9.42
N ASP A 586 14.97 -13.16 8.85
CA ASP A 586 15.27 -13.26 7.43
C ASP A 586 14.00 -13.33 6.57
N TRP A 587 12.89 -13.82 7.14
CA TRP A 587 11.59 -13.85 6.45
C TRP A 587 11.14 -12.46 6.02
N LEU A 588 11.45 -11.41 6.78
CA LEU A 588 11.13 -10.03 6.41
C LEU A 588 11.81 -9.57 5.11
N GLY A 589 12.88 -10.25 4.68
CA GLY A 589 13.60 -9.95 3.44
C GLY A 589 12.94 -10.51 2.18
N PHE A 590 12.35 -11.71 2.26
CA PHE A 590 11.79 -12.39 1.08
C PHE A 590 10.26 -12.41 1.01
N VAL A 591 9.56 -12.32 2.14
CA VAL A 591 8.09 -12.27 2.24
C VAL A 591 7.55 -11.09 1.42
N LYS A 592 6.58 -11.35 0.54
CA LYS A 592 6.03 -10.33 -0.36
C LYS A 592 4.69 -9.77 0.11
N SER A 593 3.89 -10.54 0.86
CA SER A 593 2.61 -10.02 1.32
C SER A 593 2.80 -9.03 2.47
N PRO A 594 2.14 -7.84 2.41
CA PRO A 594 2.15 -6.90 3.52
C PRO A 594 1.61 -7.53 4.81
N ARG A 595 0.60 -8.40 4.69
CA ARG A 595 -0.01 -9.12 5.82
C ARG A 595 1.01 -9.97 6.57
N ALA A 596 1.73 -10.86 5.89
CA ALA A 596 2.72 -11.71 6.55
C ALA A 596 3.84 -10.86 7.17
N ARG A 597 4.33 -9.84 6.45
CA ARG A 597 5.36 -8.92 6.96
C ARG A 597 4.92 -8.22 8.25
N ASN A 598 3.68 -7.75 8.31
CA ASN A 598 3.14 -7.06 9.47
C ASN A 598 2.91 -8.02 10.65
N LYS A 599 2.40 -9.24 10.41
CA LYS A 599 2.26 -10.26 11.45
C LYS A 599 3.61 -10.70 12.02
N ILE A 600 4.62 -10.89 11.16
CA ILE A 600 5.99 -11.21 11.59
C ILE A 600 6.58 -10.07 12.44
N ARG A 601 6.43 -8.80 12.00
CA ARG A 601 6.87 -7.64 12.79
C ARG A 601 6.17 -7.55 14.14
N ALA A 602 4.85 -7.75 14.16
CA ALA A 602 4.06 -7.75 15.39
C ALA A 602 4.49 -8.86 16.34
N TRP A 603 4.79 -10.06 15.82
CA TRP A 603 5.32 -11.17 16.60
C TRP A 603 6.64 -10.83 17.28
N PHE A 604 7.63 -10.28 16.54
CA PHE A 604 8.90 -9.83 17.12
C PHE A 604 8.75 -8.66 18.08
N SER A 605 7.76 -7.78 17.86
CA SER A 605 7.49 -6.67 18.79
C SER A 605 6.91 -7.18 20.10
N LYS A 606 6.06 -8.21 20.06
CA LYS A 606 5.50 -8.84 21.24
C LYS A 606 6.57 -9.62 22.01
N GLU A 607 7.36 -10.44 21.32
CA GLU A 607 8.47 -11.19 21.91
C GLU A 607 9.49 -10.27 22.59
N ARG A 608 9.89 -9.17 21.90
CA ARG A 608 10.78 -8.16 22.49
C ARG A 608 10.16 -7.49 23.72
N ARG A 609 8.85 -7.22 23.69
CA ARG A 609 8.15 -6.61 24.84
C ARG A 609 8.12 -7.56 26.03
N ASP A 610 7.85 -8.84 25.80
CA ASP A 610 7.83 -9.87 26.86
C ASP A 610 9.25 -10.06 27.45
N GLU A 611 10.28 -10.08 26.60
CA GLU A 611 11.68 -10.14 27.04
C GLU A 611 12.09 -8.87 27.81
N ALA A 612 11.70 -7.69 27.34
CA ALA A 612 11.94 -6.42 28.03
C ALA A 612 11.22 -6.37 29.39
N ILE A 613 10.01 -6.92 29.49
CA ILE A 613 9.28 -7.02 30.77
C ILE A 613 10.06 -7.89 31.75
N GLU A 614 10.54 -9.06 31.34
CA GLU A 614 11.33 -9.95 32.20
C GLU A 614 12.67 -9.31 32.60
N GLN A 615 13.39 -8.71 31.65
CA GLN A 615 14.63 -7.97 31.94
C GLN A 615 14.37 -6.78 32.90
N GLY A 616 13.24 -6.09 32.75
CA GLY A 616 12.81 -4.99 33.62
C GLY A 616 12.48 -5.44 35.03
N LYS A 617 11.78 -6.58 35.19
CA LYS A 617 11.53 -7.21 36.49
C LYS A 617 12.85 -7.57 37.18
N ASP A 618 13.75 -8.22 36.46
CA ASP A 618 15.08 -8.60 36.98
C ASP A 618 15.94 -7.38 37.34
N ALA A 619 15.83 -6.29 36.59
CA ALA A 619 16.51 -5.03 36.88
C ALA A 619 15.99 -4.38 38.17
N ILE A 620 14.67 -4.35 38.39
CA ILE A 620 14.07 -3.87 39.65
C ILE A 620 14.50 -4.75 40.83
N VAL A 621 14.39 -6.07 40.71
CA VAL A 621 14.77 -7.01 41.78
C VAL A 621 16.24 -6.83 42.16
N ARG A 622 17.13 -6.64 41.17
CA ARG A 622 18.55 -6.35 41.42
C ARG A 622 18.75 -5.00 42.10
N ALA A 623 18.02 -3.96 41.70
CA ALA A 623 18.11 -2.62 42.29
C ALA A 623 17.62 -2.60 43.76
N MET A 624 16.52 -3.29 44.07
CA MET A 624 15.98 -3.43 45.43
C MET A 624 16.92 -4.20 46.35
N ARG A 625 17.49 -5.32 45.87
CA ARG A 625 18.50 -6.09 46.64
C ARG A 625 19.72 -5.25 47.01
N LYS A 626 20.11 -4.30 46.14
CA LYS A 626 21.26 -3.42 46.38
C LYS A 626 21.01 -2.38 47.47
N GLN A 627 19.75 -2.03 47.74
CA GLN A 627 19.33 -1.09 48.79
C GLN A 627 18.85 -1.78 50.08
N ASN A 628 19.05 -3.10 50.23
CA ASN A 628 18.70 -3.87 51.43
C ASN A 628 17.21 -3.81 51.84
N LEU A 629 16.31 -3.53 50.90
CA LEU A 629 14.87 -3.42 51.15
C LEU A 629 14.18 -4.79 51.19
N PRO A 630 13.22 -5.02 52.11
CA PRO A 630 12.49 -6.29 52.18
C PRO A 630 11.59 -6.48 50.96
N ILE A 631 11.98 -7.43 50.09
CA ILE A 631 11.32 -7.76 48.81
C ILE A 631 9.82 -8.08 48.97
N GLN A 632 9.41 -8.61 50.13
CA GLN A 632 8.04 -9.08 50.37
C GLN A 632 7.05 -7.97 50.76
N ARG A 633 7.49 -6.81 51.26
CA ARG A 633 6.60 -5.73 51.74
C ARG A 633 6.33 -4.65 50.68
N ILE A 634 7.27 -4.47 49.74
CA ILE A 634 7.27 -3.36 48.77
C ILE A 634 6.73 -3.76 47.39
N LEU A 635 6.72 -5.04 47.06
CA LEU A 635 6.21 -5.57 45.79
C LEU A 635 4.70 -5.88 45.85
N THR A 636 3.94 -5.10 46.63
CA THR A 636 2.48 -5.09 46.54
C THR A 636 2.08 -4.41 45.24
N GLY A 637 1.32 -5.12 44.40
CA GLY A 637 0.94 -4.66 43.06
C GLY A 637 0.36 -3.24 43.04
N ASP A 638 -0.33 -2.83 44.11
CA ASP A 638 -1.00 -1.54 44.24
C ASP A 638 -0.03 -0.34 44.25
N SER A 639 1.15 -0.47 44.86
CA SER A 639 2.14 0.62 44.90
C SER A 639 2.79 0.85 43.53
N LEU A 640 3.07 -0.23 42.80
CA LEU A 640 3.61 -0.19 41.45
C LEU A 640 2.59 0.29 40.41
N VAL A 641 1.29 -0.02 40.60
CA VAL A 641 0.20 0.52 39.77
C VAL A 641 0.10 2.03 39.96
N THR A 642 0.13 2.50 41.20
CA THR A 642 0.06 3.94 41.52
C THR A 642 1.23 4.69 40.88
N LEU A 643 2.45 4.15 41.02
CA LEU A 643 3.65 4.74 40.42
C LEU A 643 3.62 4.69 38.88
N ALA A 644 3.08 3.63 38.28
CA ALA A 644 2.90 3.55 36.83
C ALA A 644 1.96 4.66 36.33
N HIS A 645 0.85 4.91 37.02
CA HIS A 645 -0.08 6.00 36.69
C HIS A 645 0.54 7.38 36.87
N GLU A 646 1.31 7.62 37.93
CA GLU A 646 2.03 8.89 38.14
C GLU A 646 3.03 9.18 37.01
N MET A 647 3.73 8.15 36.53
CA MET A 647 4.67 8.25 35.42
C MET A 647 3.99 8.21 34.04
N ARG A 648 2.65 8.22 33.99
CA ARG A 648 1.82 8.16 32.78
C ARG A 648 2.01 6.90 31.93
N TYR A 649 2.39 5.79 32.55
CA TYR A 649 2.33 4.48 31.91
C TYR A 649 0.93 3.86 32.10
N SER A 650 0.50 3.10 31.10
CA SER A 650 -0.84 2.49 31.06
C SER A 650 -1.04 1.40 32.10
N ASP A 651 0.01 0.63 32.38
CA ASP A 651 -0.02 -0.60 33.15
C ASP A 651 1.38 -0.95 33.69
N ILE A 652 1.43 -1.83 34.69
CA ILE A 652 2.69 -2.29 35.30
C ILE A 652 3.60 -2.94 34.25
N SER A 653 3.02 -3.68 33.29
CA SER A 653 3.78 -4.31 32.21
C SER A 653 4.46 -3.28 31.30
N ALA A 654 3.81 -2.14 31.00
CA ALA A 654 4.48 -1.05 30.27
C ALA A 654 5.61 -0.43 31.07
N LEU A 655 5.45 -0.29 32.40
CA LEU A 655 6.52 0.20 33.27
C LEU A 655 7.72 -0.77 33.25
N TYR A 656 7.49 -2.08 33.39
CA TYR A 656 8.56 -3.08 33.30
C TYR A 656 9.23 -3.09 31.92
N ALA A 657 8.45 -3.02 30.84
CA ALA A 657 8.99 -2.93 29.49
C ALA A 657 9.88 -1.68 29.32
N ALA A 658 9.45 -0.52 29.82
CA ALA A 658 10.22 0.72 29.76
C ALA A 658 11.55 0.64 30.52
N ILE A 659 11.62 -0.14 31.59
CA ILE A 659 12.86 -0.38 32.34
C ILE A 659 13.78 -1.33 31.58
N GLY A 660 13.23 -2.42 31.02
CA GLY A 660 13.99 -3.37 30.22
C GLY A 660 14.58 -2.74 28.96
N GLU A 661 13.85 -1.83 28.32
CA GLU A 661 14.33 -1.07 27.16
C GLU A 661 15.30 0.07 27.54
N GLY A 662 15.45 0.37 28.84
CA GLY A 662 16.36 1.41 29.33
C GLY A 662 15.82 2.84 29.24
N HIS A 663 14.52 3.02 28.94
CA HIS A 663 13.86 4.34 28.98
C HIS A 663 13.82 4.91 30.40
N VAL A 664 13.71 4.04 31.42
CA VAL A 664 13.72 4.43 32.84
C VAL A 664 14.71 3.57 33.62
N ALA A 665 15.59 4.21 34.39
CA ALA A 665 16.52 3.49 35.26
C ALA A 665 15.76 2.84 36.43
N ALA A 666 16.00 1.54 36.66
CA ALA A 666 15.39 0.79 37.76
C ALA A 666 15.65 1.43 39.15
N GLN A 667 16.82 2.05 39.35
CA GLN A 667 17.14 2.75 40.60
C GLN A 667 16.22 3.94 40.89
N ASN A 668 15.84 4.71 39.87
CA ASN A 668 14.97 5.87 40.06
C ASN A 668 13.56 5.44 40.50
N ILE A 669 13.09 4.30 39.99
CA ILE A 669 11.80 3.73 40.36
C ILE A 669 11.83 3.23 41.80
N VAL A 670 12.88 2.50 42.20
CA VAL A 670 13.03 2.03 43.58
C VAL A 670 13.09 3.21 44.56
N GLN A 671 13.82 4.27 44.23
CA GLN A 671 13.92 5.46 45.07
C GLN A 671 12.57 6.18 45.24
N LYS A 672 11.79 6.31 44.16
CA LYS A 672 10.42 6.85 44.24
C LYS A 672 9.48 5.95 45.03
N LEU A 673 9.62 4.64 44.91
CA LEU A 673 8.83 3.66 45.66
C LEU A 673 9.11 3.75 47.17
N VAL A 674 10.37 3.95 47.56
CA VAL A 674 10.78 4.21 48.95
C VAL A 674 10.22 5.54 49.46
N GLN A 675 10.22 6.59 48.64
CA GLN A 675 9.61 7.87 48.99
C GLN A 675 8.08 7.76 49.17
N ALA A 676 7.40 7.03 48.29
CA ALA A 676 5.95 6.82 48.34
C ALA A 676 5.51 6.00 49.57
N LEU A 677 6.39 5.15 50.10
CA LEU A 677 6.15 4.32 51.30
C LEU A 677 6.56 5.01 52.62
N GLY A 678 6.89 6.30 52.61
CA GLY A 678 7.12 7.08 53.83
C GLY A 678 8.57 7.47 54.15
N GLY A 679 9.50 7.36 53.18
CA GLY A 679 10.88 7.79 53.36
C GLY A 679 11.70 6.90 54.32
N GLU A 680 13.02 7.16 54.40
CA GLU A 680 13.97 6.34 55.19
C GLU A 680 13.66 6.32 56.70
N GLU A 681 12.82 7.25 57.19
CA GLU A 681 12.40 7.35 58.60
C GLU A 681 11.29 6.35 58.98
N ALA A 682 10.39 5.98 58.05
CA ALA A 682 9.39 4.94 58.33
C ALA A 682 9.94 3.50 58.24
N ALA A 683 11.11 3.33 57.61
CA ALA A 683 11.79 2.03 57.50
C ALA A 683 12.81 1.78 58.61
N THR A 684 13.12 2.78 59.45
CA THR A 684 14.09 2.68 60.54
C THR A 684 13.46 2.47 61.91
N GLU A 685 12.15 2.74 62.09
CA GLU A 685 11.50 2.68 63.41
C GLU A 685 10.98 1.29 63.87
N GLU A 686 11.10 0.21 63.08
CA GLU A 686 10.71 -1.15 63.50
C GLU A 686 11.87 -2.18 63.45
N THR A 687 13.13 -1.73 63.46
CA THR A 687 14.29 -2.65 63.32
C THR A 687 15.00 -2.99 64.63
N ASP A 688 14.60 -2.42 65.77
CA ASP A 688 15.31 -2.60 67.05
C ASP A 688 14.78 -3.75 67.94
N GLU A 689 13.82 -4.55 67.48
CA GLU A 689 13.24 -5.62 68.30
C GLU A 689 13.10 -6.95 67.55
N SER A 690 14.22 -7.52 67.10
CA SER A 690 14.36 -8.99 66.94
C SER A 690 15.77 -9.37 66.45
N VAL A 691 16.69 -9.53 67.40
CA VAL A 691 17.90 -10.34 67.19
C VAL A 691 17.87 -11.50 68.19
N PRO A 692 18.03 -12.74 67.71
CA PRO A 692 18.96 -13.66 68.34
C PRO A 692 20.07 -14.10 67.39
N PRO A 693 21.21 -14.60 67.93
CA PRO A 693 22.49 -14.51 67.26
C PRO A 693 22.85 -15.76 66.44
N ALA A 694 23.86 -15.56 65.59
CA ALA A 694 24.95 -16.49 65.25
C ALA A 694 24.95 -17.18 63.87
N ARG A 695 26.00 -16.78 63.13
CA ARG A 695 26.99 -17.61 62.40
C ARG A 695 26.61 -18.21 61.05
N GLY A 696 27.33 -17.75 60.01
CA GLY A 696 27.58 -18.52 58.80
C GLY A 696 28.30 -17.71 57.72
N ARG A 697 29.59 -17.99 57.51
CA ARG A 697 30.49 -17.32 56.54
C ARG A 697 29.92 -17.30 55.11
N GLY A 698 29.98 -16.14 54.44
CA GLY A 698 29.69 -15.99 53.01
C GLY A 698 30.46 -14.85 52.35
N ARG A 699 31.69 -15.14 51.91
CA ARG A 699 32.58 -14.40 50.98
C ARG A 699 32.26 -12.92 50.69
N LYS A 700 33.08 -12.02 51.27
CA LYS A 700 33.35 -10.69 50.70
C LYS A 700 33.84 -10.84 49.25
N ARG A 701 33.06 -10.38 48.27
CA ARG A 701 33.56 -10.16 46.90
C ARG A 701 34.46 -8.91 46.93
N ARG A 702 35.72 -9.14 46.58
CA ARG A 702 36.80 -8.15 46.46
C ARG A 702 36.41 -7.04 45.47
N SER A 703 36.50 -5.80 45.91
CA SER A 703 36.59 -4.61 45.06
C SER A 703 37.97 -3.97 45.22
N ASN A 704 39.03 -4.73 44.94
CA ASN A 704 40.35 -4.18 44.64
C ASN A 704 40.64 -4.54 43.20
N ALA A 705 40.32 -3.65 42.26
CA ALA A 705 41.00 -3.64 40.98
C ALA A 705 42.39 -3.08 41.28
N ASP A 706 43.38 -3.96 41.36
CA ASP A 706 44.78 -3.60 41.59
C ASP A 706 45.33 -2.82 40.38
N PRO A 707 45.62 -1.52 40.52
CA PRO A 707 46.09 -0.69 39.41
C PRO A 707 47.50 -1.06 38.95
N GLY A 708 48.19 -1.99 39.63
CA GLY A 708 49.49 -2.52 39.20
C GLY A 708 50.64 -1.51 39.30
N VAL A 709 50.51 -0.52 40.18
CA VAL A 709 51.50 0.55 40.41
C VAL A 709 51.67 0.76 41.91
N VAL A 710 52.92 0.78 42.37
CA VAL A 710 53.28 1.02 43.77
C VAL A 710 54.03 2.35 43.88
N VAL A 711 53.69 3.13 44.90
CA VAL A 711 54.38 4.39 45.23
C VAL A 711 55.60 4.06 46.08
N LYS A 712 56.77 4.60 45.71
CA LYS A 712 58.02 4.29 46.40
C LYS A 712 57.97 4.77 47.86
N GLY A 713 57.98 3.83 48.80
CA GLY A 713 58.07 4.11 50.25
C GLY A 713 56.76 4.26 51.03
N VAL A 714 55.58 4.04 50.42
CA VAL A 714 54.29 4.09 51.13
C VAL A 714 53.35 2.99 50.62
N ASP A 715 52.87 2.14 51.53
CA ASP A 715 51.86 1.12 51.26
C ASP A 715 50.43 1.69 51.41
N ASP A 716 49.48 1.17 50.61
CA ASP A 716 48.03 1.46 50.69
C ASP A 716 47.60 2.89 50.31
N VAL A 717 48.27 3.49 49.32
CA VAL A 717 47.83 4.75 48.70
C VAL A 717 46.86 4.47 47.54
N TRP A 718 45.76 5.22 47.46
CA TRP A 718 44.82 5.12 46.34
C TRP A 718 45.47 5.62 45.05
N VAL A 719 45.79 4.71 44.13
CA VAL A 719 46.44 5.01 42.84
C VAL A 719 45.45 4.88 41.69
N LYS A 720 45.47 5.84 40.77
CA LYS A 720 44.63 5.86 39.56
C LYS A 720 45.46 6.19 38.33
N LEU A 721 45.28 5.44 37.24
CA LEU A 721 45.93 5.73 35.95
C LEU A 721 45.24 6.90 35.23
N ALA A 722 46.03 7.84 34.69
CA ALA A 722 45.51 9.01 34.00
C ALA A 722 44.96 8.69 32.59
N ARG A 723 43.77 9.22 32.29
CA ARG A 723 43.11 9.06 30.97
C ARG A 723 43.72 9.92 29.86
N CYS A 724 44.52 10.92 30.20
CA CYS A 724 45.11 11.83 29.22
C CYS A 724 46.26 11.19 28.42
N CYS A 725 47.07 10.33 29.04
CA CYS A 725 48.21 9.66 28.40
C CYS A 725 48.12 8.13 28.39
N THR A 726 47.11 7.54 29.05
CA THR A 726 46.82 6.09 29.07
C THR A 726 48.09 5.23 29.24
N PRO A 727 48.79 5.33 30.38
CA PRO A 727 50.06 4.64 30.60
C PRO A 727 49.86 3.13 30.67
N VAL A 728 50.79 2.36 30.11
CA VAL A 728 50.81 0.88 30.20
C VAL A 728 52.16 0.41 30.75
N PRO A 729 52.24 -0.80 31.33
CA PRO A 729 53.51 -1.32 31.85
C PRO A 729 54.58 -1.35 30.77
N GLY A 730 55.75 -0.77 31.10
CA GLY A 730 56.86 -0.53 30.17
C GLY A 730 57.05 0.94 29.79
N ASP A 731 56.02 1.78 29.95
CA ASP A 731 56.15 3.23 29.81
C ASP A 731 56.82 3.85 31.07
N PRO A 732 57.71 4.85 30.95
CA PRO A 732 58.22 5.59 32.11
C PRO A 732 57.09 6.42 32.74
N ILE A 733 56.81 6.21 34.02
CA ILE A 733 55.66 6.81 34.74
C ILE A 733 56.09 7.72 35.89
N ILE A 734 55.21 8.66 36.23
CA ILE A 734 55.34 9.59 37.35
C ILE A 734 53.99 9.75 38.04
N GLY A 735 53.98 9.84 39.37
CA GLY A 735 52.78 10.05 40.18
C GLY A 735 52.56 11.52 40.47
N PHE A 736 51.31 11.97 40.45
CA PHE A 736 50.93 13.31 40.88
C PHE A 736 49.78 13.23 41.90
N VAL A 737 49.98 13.79 43.09
CA VAL A 737 48.98 13.79 44.17
C VAL A 737 47.85 14.74 43.81
N THR A 738 46.62 14.26 43.65
CA THR A 738 45.43 15.11 43.38
C THR A 738 44.77 15.57 44.68
N ARG A 739 44.05 16.71 44.69
CA ARG A 739 43.43 17.28 45.91
C ARG A 739 42.26 16.46 46.51
N GLY A 740 41.84 15.35 45.87
CA GLY A 740 40.71 14.56 46.37
C GLY A 740 40.50 13.19 45.70
N SER A 741 41.44 12.68 44.91
CA SER A 741 41.29 11.40 44.19
C SER A 741 42.54 10.52 44.24
N GLY A 742 43.39 10.70 45.26
CA GLY A 742 44.64 9.96 45.43
C GLY A 742 45.73 10.36 44.42
N VAL A 743 46.64 9.44 44.13
CA VAL A 743 47.78 9.64 43.22
C VAL A 743 47.35 9.31 41.78
N SER A 744 47.44 10.29 40.89
CA SER A 744 47.21 10.13 39.45
C SER A 744 48.53 9.79 38.76
N VAL A 745 48.60 8.66 38.06
CA VAL A 745 49.82 8.20 37.36
C VAL A 745 49.79 8.67 35.92
N HIS A 746 50.81 9.45 35.55
CA HIS A 746 51.04 9.97 34.21
C HIS A 746 52.29 9.32 33.59
N ARG A 747 52.37 9.33 32.26
CA ARG A 747 53.61 9.00 31.54
C ARG A 747 54.54 10.21 31.57
N ASN A 748 55.85 10.01 31.71
CA ASN A 748 56.86 11.07 31.89
C ASN A 748 56.88 12.14 30.77
N ASP A 749 56.37 11.82 29.59
CA ASP A 749 56.28 12.70 28.41
C ASP A 749 54.85 13.22 28.12
N CYS A 750 53.94 13.12 29.10
CA CYS A 750 52.57 13.60 28.99
C CYS A 750 52.52 15.13 28.84
N VAL A 751 51.67 15.63 27.94
CA VAL A 751 51.45 17.08 27.71
C VAL A 751 51.12 17.85 28.99
N ASN A 752 50.43 17.22 29.93
CA ASN A 752 50.03 17.86 31.18
C ASN A 752 51.18 17.99 32.19
N ILE A 753 52.31 17.29 32.00
CA ILE A 753 53.41 17.33 32.97
C ILE A 753 53.99 18.73 33.13
N ASP A 754 54.19 19.51 32.06
CA ASP A 754 54.73 20.87 32.17
C ASP A 754 53.89 21.78 33.08
N SER A 755 52.57 21.55 33.15
CA SER A 755 51.67 22.26 34.07
C SER A 755 51.71 21.72 35.49
N LEU A 756 51.93 20.41 35.66
CA LEU A 756 51.98 19.72 36.94
C LEU A 756 53.35 19.90 37.63
N SER A 757 54.43 20.04 36.86
CA SER A 757 55.80 20.35 37.31
C SER A 757 55.95 21.74 37.93
N ARG A 758 54.92 22.58 37.89
CA ARG A 758 54.86 23.85 38.63
C ARG A 758 54.65 23.65 40.14
N GLU A 759 54.18 22.48 40.55
CA GLU A 759 53.97 22.08 41.95
C GLU A 759 54.81 20.81 42.24
N PRO A 760 56.15 20.94 42.30
CA PRO A 760 57.06 19.80 42.46
C PRO A 760 56.82 19.01 43.76
N GLU A 761 56.27 19.66 44.80
CA GLU A 761 55.91 19.04 46.07
C GLU A 761 54.80 17.99 45.98
N ARG A 762 54.06 17.94 44.85
CA ARG A 762 52.99 16.96 44.60
C ARG A 762 53.40 15.84 43.65
N ILE A 763 54.65 15.83 43.20
CA ILE A 763 55.20 14.81 42.31
C ILE A 763 55.81 13.67 43.14
N LEU A 764 55.46 12.43 42.80
CA LEU A 764 55.93 11.22 43.48
C LEU A 764 56.54 10.24 42.48
N GLU A 765 57.61 9.57 42.88
CA GLU A 765 58.15 8.42 42.15
C GLU A 765 57.24 7.20 42.33
N VAL A 766 56.88 6.58 41.21
CA VAL A 766 56.00 5.41 41.15
C VAL A 766 56.61 4.35 40.25
N GLU A 767 56.46 3.08 40.62
CA GLU A 767 57.01 1.94 39.87
C GLU A 767 55.89 0.97 39.47
N TRP A 768 56.06 0.32 38.32
CA TRP A 768 55.12 -0.71 37.85
C TRP A 768 55.29 -1.99 38.66
N ALA A 769 54.21 -2.47 39.25
CA ALA A 769 54.11 -3.78 39.90
C ALA A 769 52.82 -4.49 39.44
N PRO A 770 52.71 -4.87 38.14
CA PRO A 770 51.49 -5.43 37.59
C PRO A 770 51.18 -6.79 38.21
N SER A 771 49.92 -7.01 38.63
CA SER A 771 49.43 -8.32 39.06
C SER A 771 48.62 -8.99 37.95
N GLN A 772 48.34 -10.30 38.09
CA GLN A 772 47.51 -11.03 37.12
C GLN A 772 46.07 -10.48 36.98
N SER A 773 45.64 -9.62 37.89
CA SER A 773 44.33 -8.96 37.88
C SER A 773 44.35 -7.52 37.37
N SER A 774 45.53 -6.97 37.03
CA SER A 774 45.63 -5.60 36.52
C SER A 774 45.16 -5.52 35.06
N VAL A 775 44.34 -4.53 34.74
CA VAL A 775 43.80 -4.30 33.39
C VAL A 775 44.11 -2.86 32.98
N PHE A 776 44.66 -2.69 31.78
CA PHE A 776 45.14 -1.43 31.23
C PHE A 776 44.33 -1.04 30.00
N LEU A 777 44.07 0.26 29.84
CA LEU A 777 43.32 0.80 28.70
C LEU A 777 44.28 1.23 27.60
N VAL A 778 44.07 0.72 26.39
CA VAL A 778 44.92 0.97 25.22
C VAL A 778 44.09 1.48 24.06
N ALA A 779 44.59 2.53 23.41
CA ALA A 779 44.04 3.06 22.16
C ALA A 779 45.02 2.80 21.02
N ILE A 780 44.55 2.19 19.93
CA ILE A 780 45.30 2.00 18.68
C ILE A 780 44.65 2.81 17.56
N GLN A 781 45.47 3.27 16.63
CA GLN A 781 45.05 3.87 15.37
C GLN A 781 45.43 2.92 14.25
N VAL A 782 44.44 2.55 13.47
CA VAL A 782 44.52 1.70 12.30
C VAL A 782 44.31 2.59 11.09
N GLU A 783 45.21 2.44 10.15
CA GLU A 783 45.36 3.32 9.03
C GLU A 783 45.35 2.43 7.79
N ALA A 784 44.30 2.57 6.97
CA ALA A 784 43.97 1.63 5.90
C ALA A 784 43.40 2.29 4.65
N LEU A 785 43.51 1.65 3.48
CA LEU A 785 42.79 2.05 2.27
C LEU A 785 41.33 1.62 2.37
N ASP A 786 40.42 2.57 2.15
CA ASP A 786 38.98 2.35 2.27
C ASP A 786 38.50 1.36 1.19
N ARG A 787 37.94 0.23 1.65
CA ARG A 787 37.34 -0.81 0.82
C ARG A 787 36.12 -1.40 1.50
N SER A 788 35.22 -1.99 0.71
CA SER A 788 34.02 -2.65 1.22
C SER A 788 34.40 -3.70 2.27
N ARG A 789 33.76 -3.62 3.45
CA ARG A 789 33.92 -4.53 4.59
C ARG A 789 35.21 -4.39 5.42
N LEU A 790 36.05 -3.40 5.17
CA LEU A 790 37.26 -3.15 5.98
C LEU A 790 36.99 -3.09 7.49
N LEU A 791 35.96 -2.36 7.92
CA LEU A 791 35.59 -2.27 9.34
C LEU A 791 35.18 -3.63 9.94
N SER A 792 34.50 -4.46 9.16
CA SER A 792 34.11 -5.82 9.56
C SER A 792 35.33 -6.73 9.71
N ASP A 793 36.31 -6.60 8.82
CA ASP A 793 37.53 -7.41 8.86
C ASP A 793 38.38 -7.04 10.09
N VAL A 794 38.55 -5.74 10.37
CA VAL A 794 39.33 -5.26 11.52
C VAL A 794 38.66 -5.62 12.85
N THR A 795 37.34 -5.44 12.96
CA THR A 795 36.60 -5.80 14.19
C THR A 795 36.59 -7.30 14.44
N ARG A 796 36.49 -8.12 13.39
CA ARG A 796 36.61 -9.59 13.48
C ARG A 796 37.99 -10.01 13.99
N VAL A 797 39.08 -9.48 13.42
CA VAL A 797 40.44 -9.80 13.88
C VAL A 797 40.66 -9.39 15.34
N LEU A 798 40.16 -8.23 15.76
CA LEU A 798 40.22 -7.81 17.17
C LEU A 798 39.44 -8.76 18.09
N SER A 799 38.29 -9.24 17.64
CA SER A 799 37.44 -10.17 18.41
C SER A 799 38.06 -11.57 18.49
N ASP A 800 38.67 -12.05 17.40
CA ASP A 800 39.39 -13.34 17.35
C ASP A 800 40.60 -13.35 18.31
N GLN A 801 41.23 -12.19 18.55
CA GLN A 801 42.28 -12.00 19.56
C GLN A 801 41.75 -11.84 20.99
N HIS A 802 40.45 -12.08 21.20
CA HIS A 802 39.75 -12.00 22.49
C HIS A 802 39.88 -10.63 23.16
N VAL A 803 39.95 -9.56 22.36
CA VAL A 803 40.04 -8.18 22.84
C VAL A 803 38.66 -7.54 22.90
N ASN A 804 38.28 -7.05 24.08
CA ASN A 804 37.00 -6.37 24.26
C ASN A 804 37.09 -4.89 23.83
N ILE A 805 36.42 -4.55 22.73
CA ILE A 805 36.42 -3.18 22.18
C ILE A 805 35.47 -2.30 23.02
N LEU A 806 36.02 -1.30 23.71
CA LEU A 806 35.25 -0.32 24.48
C LEU A 806 34.68 0.80 23.61
N SER A 807 35.45 1.25 22.61
CA SER A 807 35.01 2.27 21.67
C SER A 807 35.75 2.17 20.34
N ALA A 808 35.05 2.45 19.24
CA ALA A 808 35.62 2.56 17.91
C ALA A 808 35.15 3.86 17.26
N ALA A 809 36.08 4.61 16.65
CA ALA A 809 35.79 5.80 15.86
C ALA A 809 36.45 5.66 14.49
N VAL A 810 35.68 5.85 13.42
CA VAL A 810 36.16 5.66 12.04
C VAL A 810 35.93 6.94 11.25
N GLN A 811 36.96 7.41 10.56
CA GLN A 811 36.90 8.57 9.68
C GLN A 811 37.51 8.22 8.34
N THR A 812 36.85 8.59 7.25
CA THR A 812 37.36 8.41 5.89
C THR A 812 37.74 9.76 5.31
N SER A 813 38.98 9.88 4.84
CA SER A 813 39.48 11.06 4.13
C SER A 813 39.08 11.03 2.65
N ARG A 814 39.17 12.19 1.98
CA ARG A 814 38.88 12.35 0.54
C ARG A 814 39.78 11.48 -0.34
N ASP A 815 40.98 11.16 0.14
CA ASP A 815 41.97 10.32 -0.56
C ASP A 815 41.71 8.81 -0.41
N ARG A 816 40.50 8.42 0.02
CA ARG A 816 40.11 7.02 0.30
C ARG A 816 40.99 6.32 1.34
N VAL A 817 41.45 7.09 2.32
CA VAL A 817 42.17 6.59 3.49
C VAL A 817 41.21 6.56 4.68
N ALA A 818 41.03 5.39 5.28
CA ALA A 818 40.27 5.17 6.49
C ALA A 818 41.19 5.20 7.71
N ILE A 819 40.96 6.16 8.61
CA ILE A 819 41.62 6.27 9.91
C ILE A 819 40.62 5.78 10.96
N SER A 820 40.94 4.66 11.58
CA SER A 820 40.09 4.00 12.58
C SER A 820 40.80 3.95 13.93
N ARG A 821 40.20 4.54 14.96
CA ARG A 821 40.71 4.50 16.33
C ARG A 821 39.91 3.51 17.16
N PHE A 822 40.59 2.51 17.71
CA PHE A 822 39.99 1.51 18.60
C PHE A 822 40.55 1.65 20.01
N THR A 823 39.69 1.60 21.02
CA THR A 823 40.08 1.61 22.43
C THR A 823 39.58 0.34 23.09
N PHE A 824 40.44 -0.35 23.83
CA PHE A 824 40.14 -1.62 24.49
C PHE A 824 40.93 -1.81 25.78
N GLU A 825 40.49 -2.76 26.60
CA GLU A 825 41.13 -3.17 27.85
C GLU A 825 42.01 -4.41 27.65
N MET A 826 43.19 -4.43 28.28
CA MET A 826 44.12 -5.55 28.18
C MET A 826 44.91 -5.77 29.48
N GLY A 827 45.14 -7.03 29.85
CA GLY A 827 45.90 -7.38 31.06
C GLY A 827 47.41 -7.50 30.86
N ASP A 828 47.87 -8.01 29.72
CA ASP A 828 49.30 -8.29 29.46
C ASP A 828 49.87 -7.43 28.31
N PRO A 829 50.86 -6.54 28.57
CA PRO A 829 51.55 -5.77 27.54
C PRO A 829 52.10 -6.59 26.37
N LYS A 830 52.52 -7.85 26.59
CA LYS A 830 53.03 -8.73 25.50
C LYS A 830 51.95 -9.10 24.49
N HIS A 831 50.68 -9.08 24.90
CA HIS A 831 49.54 -9.34 24.02
C HIS A 831 49.32 -8.20 23.01
N LEU A 832 49.68 -6.95 23.36
CA LEU A 832 49.50 -5.79 22.48
C LEU A 832 50.26 -5.95 21.16
N GLY A 833 51.51 -6.42 21.24
CA GLY A 833 52.32 -6.65 20.04
C GLY A 833 51.70 -7.68 19.10
N HIS A 834 51.07 -8.72 19.65
CA HIS A 834 50.37 -9.75 18.86
C HIS A 834 49.11 -9.18 18.19
N VAL A 835 48.33 -8.39 18.93
CA VAL A 835 47.13 -7.71 18.41
C VAL A 835 47.48 -6.74 17.27
N LEU A 836 48.50 -5.91 17.45
CA LEU A 836 48.97 -4.97 16.40
C LEU A 836 49.41 -5.72 15.13
N LYS A 837 50.14 -6.83 15.29
CA LYS A 837 50.59 -7.67 14.17
C LYS A 837 49.42 -8.34 13.44
N ALA A 838 48.41 -8.82 14.17
CA ALA A 838 47.22 -9.43 13.61
C ALA A 838 46.41 -8.41 12.78
N VAL A 839 46.18 -7.20 13.32
CA VAL A 839 45.44 -6.15 12.61
C VAL A 839 46.21 -5.64 11.38
N ARG A 840 47.55 -5.57 11.45
CA ARG A 840 48.40 -5.25 10.29
C ARG A 840 48.32 -6.31 9.17
N GLY A 841 47.92 -7.54 9.49
CA GLY A 841 47.72 -8.61 8.51
C GLY A 841 46.41 -8.49 7.72
N VAL A 842 45.51 -7.57 8.09
CA VAL A 842 44.26 -7.34 7.35
C VAL A 842 44.57 -6.66 6.03
N GLU A 843 44.07 -7.24 4.93
CA GLU A 843 44.24 -6.68 3.60
C GLU A 843 43.69 -5.24 3.53
N GLY A 844 44.54 -4.31 3.09
CA GLY A 844 44.23 -2.89 3.00
C GLY A 844 44.70 -2.04 4.19
N VAL A 845 45.13 -2.65 5.31
CA VAL A 845 45.76 -1.92 6.43
C VAL A 845 47.22 -1.63 6.09
N TYR A 846 47.61 -0.35 6.06
CA TYR A 846 48.98 0.05 5.79
C TYR A 846 49.78 0.29 7.06
N ASP A 847 49.16 0.82 8.12
CA ASP A 847 49.82 0.93 9.42
C ASP A 847 48.85 0.76 10.61
N VAL A 848 49.42 0.30 11.72
CA VAL A 848 48.73 0.19 13.01
C VAL A 848 49.73 0.52 14.11
N TYR A 849 49.39 1.51 14.93
CA TYR A 849 50.22 1.90 16.06
C TYR A 849 49.37 2.31 17.26
N ARG A 850 49.96 2.24 18.46
CA ARG A 850 49.32 2.72 19.69
C ARG A 850 49.31 4.25 19.67
N VAL A 851 48.13 4.84 19.85
CA VAL A 851 48.04 6.29 20.01
C VAL A 851 48.48 6.65 21.41
N THR A 852 49.54 7.43 21.49
CA THR A 852 49.97 8.04 22.74
C THR A 852 49.73 9.53 22.59
N SER A 853 49.16 10.18 23.60
CA SER A 853 48.96 11.64 23.62
C SER A 853 50.31 12.35 23.87
N ALA A 854 51.33 11.97 23.10
CA ALA A 854 52.67 12.50 23.17
C ALA A 854 52.74 13.83 22.43
N ARG A 855 53.65 14.68 22.92
CA ARG A 855 54.13 15.88 22.26
C ARG A 855 54.57 15.52 20.82
N ASN A 856 53.97 16.14 19.79
CA ASN A 856 54.55 16.10 18.43
C ASN A 856 55.95 16.70 18.51
N ARG A 857 56.98 15.85 18.51
CA ARG A 857 58.34 16.28 18.18
C ARG A 857 58.35 16.46 16.66
N THR A 858 58.44 17.70 16.21
CA THR A 858 59.02 18.02 14.90
C THR A 858 60.39 17.41 14.77
#